data_AF-K0KX69-F1
#
_entry.id   AF-K0KX69-F1
#
_cell.length_a   1.000
_cell.length_b   1.000
_cell.length_c   1.000
_cell.angle_alpha   90.00
_cell.angle_beta   90.00
_cell.angle_gamma   90.00
#
_symmetry.space_group_name_H-M   'P 1'
#
loop_
_entity.id
_entity.type
_entity.pdbx_description
1 polymer ?
#
loop_
_entity_poly.entity_id
_entity_poly.type
_entity_poly.pdbx_seq_one_letter_code
_entity_poly.pdbx_strand_id
1 'polypeptide(L)'
;MIIRNCLILFTIITCALSAILGIDFGQDFTKSALIAPGVPFEIVLSSDSKRKEPSGLALKKLNQDEIERIYGPGTSSHCTRFPNTCLLNLKPLLGKSIDDPAVSSYISTHPGVKIVPSKNNRQTIAFEINNYHYPIEEIIAMSFQDIVSRASETLKEKTPGGYSQINDVVITIPSYFNQAQRLALKDSAELAGLKVIGLVDDGLAIAINYATNRDITEDKEYHIIYDMGSGSTTATLVSFTKNGTEPLNIKVEGYSHDESLGGSLFTNAVYEILKNKFLEQHSNIKTEKFLSNNRAIAKILQSSEKAKLVLSANNDASVSIESLYDDIDFRTKITREEFEEYVGDLSKRITNPILNIFSNQFDDELELTLKDVKSVIYAGGSTRIPFVQSHLLSLIGEDKVSKTINADESAVVGATLRGVQISKMFKTKQLNVSEASVYNYEFAISGDDEDEIKQVVFPKGSSYNQIKEIELTKLFNTSKDFTIDLYEESKLYGQYISSDVLSSIKKLDFNSSECSNGAKIYGKFKLSESRIFTLESIQARCEGETNEDINDDEGKSSGFFDKLKNKKDSQQQDDESNQKILKPKISNLKTLLPTKLKYASSRPLGSATKQELRSHLHLLNSKDLQRRQRSEKLNELEAILYKVRAFIEEEEVIEKGPSEIIENLNSKISEDLEWLDYDSDDATIKDIKKKIESIKNEYNQIEKFMENLNIPLDSEAFQILHKEGVVALNSIQDFILTMGETAAGLLRNFTEVGLDFEKESKKVKLRSPDYSQQEIEDNSKEFVQIFNKIKELYENPKILESKSREELFKLRTEALQKIEKTELIKKNLQSVESQRLREMNGILQRFFRAQRRAAAKAASKAKAEAEAEQTEATETTEVETATETNNVEEESTISEESEAEPTSTKQALEHDEL
;
A
#
# COMPACT_ATOMS: atom_id res chain seq x y z
N MET A 1 -11.44 3.38 -38.31
CA MET A 1 -10.87 2.05 -38.05
C MET A 1 -9.46 2.11 -37.47
N ILE A 2 -8.60 3.03 -37.91
CA ILE A 2 -7.29 3.33 -37.26
C ILE A 2 -7.48 4.04 -35.91
N ILE A 3 -8.59 4.72 -35.70
CA ILE A 3 -8.95 5.37 -34.42
C ILE A 3 -9.60 4.36 -33.44
N ARG A 4 -9.79 3.08 -33.82
CA ARG A 4 -9.99 2.00 -32.84
C ARG A 4 -8.66 1.40 -32.36
N ASN A 5 -7.54 1.82 -32.97
CA ASN A 5 -6.23 1.73 -32.34
C ASN A 5 -6.10 2.72 -31.15
N CYS A 6 -7.18 3.43 -30.79
CA CYS A 6 -7.61 3.78 -29.42
C CYS A 6 -7.72 2.59 -28.46
N LEU A 7 -6.89 1.55 -28.59
CA LEU A 7 -6.78 0.47 -27.61
C LEU A 7 -5.35 0.30 -27.07
N ILE A 8 -4.35 0.94 -27.68
CA ILE A 8 -2.93 0.56 -27.48
C ILE A 8 -2.02 1.78 -27.25
N LEU A 9 -2.44 2.98 -27.66
CA LEU A 9 -1.71 4.21 -27.35
C LEU A 9 -2.03 4.65 -25.90
N PHE A 10 -1.28 4.08 -24.95
CA PHE A 10 -1.20 4.50 -23.54
C PHE A 10 -2.45 4.24 -22.68
N THR A 11 -2.81 2.96 -22.54
CA THR A 11 -2.88 2.40 -21.19
C THR A 11 -1.65 2.87 -20.41
N ILE A 12 -1.84 3.97 -19.71
CA ILE A 12 -1.31 4.33 -18.40
C ILE A 12 -0.12 3.44 -18.04
N ILE A 13 1.06 4.03 -17.92
CA ILE A 13 2.27 3.40 -17.40
C ILE A 13 1.98 3.00 -15.94
N THR A 14 1.28 1.88 -15.77
CA THR A 14 1.04 1.24 -14.49
C THR A 14 2.07 0.14 -14.39
N CYS A 15 3.32 0.50 -14.12
CA CYS A 15 4.17 -0.46 -13.43
C CYS A 15 3.49 -0.67 -12.08
N ALA A 16 2.72 -1.76 -11.95
CA ALA A 16 2.31 -2.25 -10.65
C ALA A 16 3.61 -2.61 -9.92
N LEU A 17 4.12 -1.68 -9.12
CA LEU A 17 5.24 -1.92 -8.23
C LEU A 17 4.74 -2.94 -7.22
N SER A 18 5.18 -4.18 -7.36
CA SER A 18 5.01 -5.15 -6.29
C SER A 18 5.91 -4.73 -5.13
N ALA A 19 5.31 -4.28 -4.05
CA ALA A 19 6.00 -4.00 -2.81
C ALA A 19 5.80 -5.17 -1.85
N ILE A 20 6.87 -5.55 -1.16
CA ILE A 20 6.80 -6.49 -0.03
C ILE A 20 7.05 -5.70 1.25
N LEU A 21 6.16 -5.90 2.21
CA LEU A 21 6.31 -5.42 3.57
C LEU A 21 6.79 -6.58 4.45
N GLY A 22 7.93 -6.43 5.10
CA GLY A 22 8.31 -7.26 6.23
C GLY A 22 7.84 -6.62 7.52
N ILE A 23 7.30 -7.42 8.44
CA ILE A 23 6.92 -6.99 9.78
C ILE A 23 7.60 -7.90 10.79
N ASP A 24 8.47 -7.33 11.62
CA ASP A 24 8.85 -7.93 12.88
C ASP A 24 7.79 -7.59 13.94
N PHE A 25 6.80 -8.48 14.10
CA PHE A 25 5.75 -8.30 15.10
C PHE A 25 6.27 -8.79 16.46
N GLY A 26 7.11 -7.99 17.11
CA GLY A 26 7.63 -8.26 18.46
C GLY A 26 6.56 -8.05 19.54
N GLN A 27 6.80 -8.59 20.74
CA GLN A 27 5.85 -8.39 21.85
C GLN A 27 5.83 -6.94 22.35
N ASP A 28 6.98 -6.32 22.64
CA ASP A 28 7.02 -4.91 23.07
C ASP A 28 7.09 -3.92 21.92
N PHE A 29 7.86 -4.26 20.87
CA PHE A 29 8.12 -3.37 19.75
C PHE A 29 7.93 -4.05 18.40
N THR A 30 7.19 -3.38 17.52
CA THR A 30 7.04 -3.75 16.12
C THR A 30 8.02 -2.94 15.27
N LYS A 31 8.61 -3.59 14.26
CA LYS A 31 9.39 -2.92 13.20
C LYS A 31 8.88 -3.40 11.87
N SER A 32 9.01 -2.56 10.85
CA SER A 32 8.60 -2.90 9.51
C SER A 32 9.61 -2.41 8.50
N ALA A 33 9.71 -3.14 7.40
CA ALA A 33 10.60 -2.81 6.31
C ALA A 33 9.92 -3.00 4.96
N LEU A 34 10.17 -2.06 4.07
CA LEU A 34 9.61 -2.00 2.74
C LEU A 34 10.70 -2.32 1.72
N ILE A 35 10.36 -3.13 0.73
CA ILE A 35 11.15 -3.28 -0.49
C ILE A 35 10.23 -3.24 -1.71
N ALA A 36 10.64 -2.48 -2.73
CA ALA A 36 9.91 -2.35 -3.98
C ALA A 36 10.89 -2.15 -5.15
N PRO A 37 10.51 -2.42 -6.41
CA PRO A 37 11.42 -2.20 -7.54
C PRO A 37 11.88 -0.74 -7.60
N GLY A 38 13.20 -0.51 -7.67
CA GLY A 38 13.80 0.83 -7.63
C GLY A 38 13.89 1.46 -6.25
N VAL A 39 13.26 0.86 -5.23
CA VAL A 39 13.37 1.29 -3.83
C VAL A 39 14.22 0.26 -3.08
N PRO A 40 15.42 0.63 -2.60
CA PRO A 40 16.21 -0.27 -1.78
C PRO A 40 15.45 -0.61 -0.49
N PHE A 41 15.97 -1.59 0.24
CA PHE A 41 15.42 -1.94 1.54
C PHE A 41 15.31 -0.70 2.44
N GLU A 42 14.09 -0.41 2.91
CA GLU A 42 13.80 0.78 3.71
C GLU A 42 13.09 0.39 5.01
N ILE A 43 13.58 0.87 6.16
CA ILE A 43 12.82 0.74 7.42
C ILE A 43 11.67 1.75 7.40
N VAL A 44 10.46 1.28 7.65
CA VAL A 44 9.29 2.14 7.76
C VAL A 44 9.32 2.81 9.13
N LEU A 45 9.45 4.13 9.13
CA LEU A 45 9.56 4.91 10.36
C LEU A 45 8.18 5.13 11.01
N SER A 46 8.17 5.36 12.33
CA SER A 46 7.00 5.90 13.04
C SER A 46 6.77 7.38 12.68
N SER A 47 5.63 7.93 13.12
CA SER A 47 5.28 9.35 12.90
C SER A 47 6.27 10.35 13.52
N ASP A 48 7.06 9.94 14.52
CA ASP A 48 8.15 10.71 15.13
C ASP A 48 9.55 10.25 14.67
N SER A 49 9.61 9.61 13.50
CA SER A 49 10.84 9.16 12.83
C SER A 49 11.67 8.12 13.60
N LYS A 50 11.06 7.33 14.49
CA LYS A 50 11.71 6.18 15.13
C LYS A 50 11.67 4.96 14.22
N ARG A 51 12.64 4.06 14.42
CA ARG A 51 12.82 2.82 13.64
C ARG A 51 12.07 1.61 14.23
N LYS A 52 11.36 1.81 15.34
CA LYS A 52 10.52 0.83 16.03
C LYS A 52 9.43 1.56 16.81
N GLU A 53 8.32 0.89 17.04
CA GLU A 53 7.17 1.46 17.75
C GLU A 53 6.57 0.45 18.74
N PRO A 54 5.93 0.90 19.84
CA PRO A 54 5.22 0.01 20.74
C PRO A 54 4.24 -0.91 20.01
N SER A 55 4.28 -2.20 20.27
CA SER A 55 3.42 -3.20 19.63
C SER A 55 1.99 -3.14 20.17
N GLY A 56 1.07 -2.63 19.36
CA GLY A 56 -0.35 -2.52 19.69
C GLY A 56 -0.87 -1.10 19.44
N LEU A 57 -1.87 -0.69 20.21
CA LEU A 57 -2.39 0.68 20.19
C LEU A 57 -3.12 1.02 21.49
N ALA A 58 -3.53 2.27 21.64
CA ALA A 58 -4.49 2.67 22.65
C ALA A 58 -5.78 3.22 22.03
N LEU A 59 -6.90 3.00 22.72
CA LEU A 59 -8.22 3.46 22.27
C LEU A 59 -8.72 4.60 23.16
N LYS A 60 -8.51 5.84 22.75
CA LYS A 60 -9.01 7.00 23.46
C LYS A 60 -10.51 7.14 23.23
N LYS A 61 -11.28 7.15 24.30
CA LYS A 61 -12.71 7.47 24.26
C LYS A 61 -12.88 8.95 23.94
N LEU A 62 -13.66 9.26 22.90
CA LEU A 62 -14.12 10.61 22.61
C LEU A 62 -15.50 10.80 23.24
N ASN A 63 -16.52 10.15 22.68
CA ASN A 63 -17.92 10.20 23.13
C ASN A 63 -18.45 8.77 23.37
N GLN A 64 -19.77 8.60 23.57
CA GLN A 64 -20.35 7.27 23.85
C GLN A 64 -20.09 6.23 22.74
N ASP A 65 -20.12 6.65 21.47
CA ASP A 65 -19.98 5.77 20.30
C ASP A 65 -18.71 6.03 19.47
N GLU A 66 -17.82 6.89 19.95
CA GLU A 66 -16.63 7.32 19.18
C GLU A 66 -15.33 7.06 19.93
N ILE A 67 -14.37 6.54 19.18
CA ILE A 67 -13.01 6.27 19.64
C ILE A 67 -11.99 6.95 18.74
N GLU A 68 -10.86 7.27 19.33
CA GLU A 68 -9.64 7.67 18.65
C GLU A 68 -8.58 6.59 18.85
N ARG A 69 -8.02 6.09 17.75
CA ARG A 69 -6.91 5.14 17.78
C ARG A 69 -5.59 5.91 17.90
N ILE A 70 -4.80 5.58 18.92
CA ILE A 70 -3.49 6.17 19.17
C ILE A 70 -2.43 5.10 18.94
N TYR A 71 -1.52 5.36 18.01
CA TYR A 71 -0.43 4.46 17.64
C TYR A 71 0.92 4.98 18.12
N GLY A 72 1.91 4.09 18.10
CA GLY A 72 3.30 4.46 18.29
C GLY A 72 3.60 5.16 19.63
N PRO A 73 4.52 6.16 19.65
CA PRO A 73 4.95 6.82 20.88
C PRO A 73 3.82 7.51 21.67
N GLY A 74 2.77 7.96 20.98
CA GLY A 74 1.60 8.61 21.61
C GLY A 74 0.89 7.73 22.65
N THR A 75 1.06 6.41 22.57
CA THR A 75 0.51 5.46 23.55
C THR A 75 1.10 5.64 24.95
N SER A 76 2.36 6.10 25.08
CA SER A 76 3.07 6.15 26.36
C SER A 76 2.41 7.07 27.40
N SER A 77 1.98 8.26 26.97
CA SER A 77 1.30 9.22 27.85
C SER A 77 -0.16 8.83 28.09
N HIS A 78 -0.82 8.22 27.09
CA HIS A 78 -2.19 7.76 27.20
C HIS A 78 -2.32 6.58 28.17
N CYS A 79 -1.46 5.57 28.06
CA CYS A 79 -1.52 4.35 28.86
C CYS A 79 -1.33 4.58 30.37
N THR A 80 -0.60 5.62 30.78
CA THR A 80 -0.47 5.97 32.21
C THR A 80 -1.64 6.80 32.75
N ARG A 81 -2.44 7.42 31.88
CA ARG A 81 -3.64 8.18 32.24
C ARG A 81 -4.90 7.33 32.19
N PHE A 82 -5.02 6.47 31.18
CA PHE A 82 -6.19 5.64 30.86
C PHE A 82 -5.78 4.19 30.59
N PRO A 83 -5.22 3.49 31.61
CA PRO A 83 -4.61 2.17 31.43
C PRO A 83 -5.60 1.10 30.96
N ASN A 84 -6.89 1.24 31.28
CA ASN A 84 -7.97 0.36 30.82
C ASN A 84 -8.18 0.34 29.30
N THR A 85 -7.60 1.31 28.58
CA THR A 85 -7.68 1.42 27.11
C THR A 85 -6.33 1.24 26.43
N CYS A 86 -5.32 0.76 27.17
CA CYS A 86 -3.99 0.49 26.68
C CYS A 86 -3.87 -0.95 26.18
N LEU A 87 -3.89 -1.16 24.87
CA LEU A 87 -3.85 -2.49 24.25
C LEU A 87 -2.48 -2.73 23.60
N LEU A 88 -1.44 -2.80 24.44
CA LEU A 88 -0.08 -3.12 24.02
C LEU A 88 0.23 -4.60 24.29
N ASN A 89 1.39 -5.09 23.85
CA ASN A 89 1.93 -6.42 24.17
C ASN A 89 1.00 -7.59 23.80
N LEU A 90 0.33 -7.49 22.66
CA LEU A 90 -0.76 -8.38 22.26
C LEU A 90 -0.33 -9.76 21.75
N LYS A 91 0.94 -9.91 21.35
CA LYS A 91 1.45 -11.13 20.68
C LYS A 91 1.13 -12.45 21.41
N PRO A 92 1.30 -12.56 22.76
CA PRO A 92 1.00 -13.81 23.49
C PRO A 92 -0.47 -14.22 23.48
N LEU A 93 -1.38 -13.28 23.25
CA LEU A 93 -2.83 -13.49 23.32
C LEU A 93 -3.41 -14.07 22.02
N LEU A 94 -2.63 -14.13 20.95
CA LEU A 94 -3.06 -14.67 19.66
C LEU A 94 -3.58 -16.11 19.80
N GLY A 95 -4.79 -16.37 19.30
CA GLY A 95 -5.39 -17.70 19.29
C GLY A 95 -5.67 -18.29 20.68
N LYS A 96 -5.61 -17.49 21.75
CA LYS A 96 -5.85 -17.93 23.12
C LYS A 96 -7.31 -17.78 23.54
N SER A 97 -7.79 -18.72 24.36
CA SER A 97 -9.07 -18.61 25.06
C SER A 97 -8.92 -17.79 26.33
N ILE A 98 -10.03 -17.39 26.94
CA ILE A 98 -10.04 -16.58 28.17
C ILE A 98 -9.33 -17.24 29.35
N ASP A 99 -9.36 -18.58 29.41
CA ASP A 99 -8.80 -19.38 30.50
C ASP A 99 -7.30 -19.71 30.31
N ASP A 100 -6.70 -19.29 29.20
CA ASP A 100 -5.28 -19.56 28.93
C ASP A 100 -4.40 -18.77 29.92
N PRO A 101 -3.33 -19.38 30.49
CA PRO A 101 -2.42 -18.70 31.41
C PRO A 101 -1.80 -17.41 30.85
N ALA A 102 -1.60 -17.33 29.54
CA ALA A 102 -1.09 -16.11 28.89
C ALA A 102 -2.03 -14.92 29.07
N VAL A 103 -3.35 -15.14 29.11
CA VAL A 103 -4.34 -14.08 29.36
C VAL A 103 -4.25 -13.58 30.80
N SER A 104 -4.13 -14.50 31.76
CA SER A 104 -3.96 -14.13 33.17
C SER A 104 -2.66 -13.35 33.41
N SER A 105 -1.56 -13.77 32.77
CA SER A 105 -0.27 -13.06 32.82
C SER A 105 -0.32 -11.69 32.13
N TYR A 106 -1.16 -11.52 31.11
CA TYR A 106 -1.35 -10.24 30.46
C TYR A 106 -2.10 -9.26 31.38
N ILE A 107 -3.20 -9.71 31.99
CA ILE A 107 -4.03 -8.87 32.87
C ILE A 107 -3.23 -8.38 34.09
N SER A 108 -2.31 -9.17 34.63
CA SER A 108 -1.47 -8.76 35.77
C SER A 108 -0.53 -7.59 35.45
N THR A 109 -0.25 -7.34 34.18
CA THR A 109 0.65 -6.27 33.70
C THR A 109 -0.07 -5.17 32.93
N HIS A 110 -1.38 -5.31 32.67
CA HIS A 110 -2.21 -4.36 31.92
C HIS A 110 -3.42 -3.93 32.78
N PRO A 111 -3.18 -3.10 33.81
CA PRO A 111 -4.18 -2.82 34.83
C PRO A 111 -5.44 -2.14 34.26
N GLY A 112 -6.61 -2.68 34.58
CA GLY A 112 -7.91 -2.14 34.17
C GLY A 112 -8.35 -2.54 32.76
N VAL A 113 -7.53 -3.23 31.97
CA VAL A 113 -7.97 -3.80 30.69
C VAL A 113 -8.97 -4.92 30.94
N LYS A 114 -10.11 -4.89 30.26
CA LYS A 114 -11.16 -5.90 30.38
C LYS A 114 -11.14 -6.83 29.17
N ILE A 115 -10.89 -8.11 29.42
CA ILE A 115 -10.87 -9.17 28.41
C ILE A 115 -12.10 -10.07 28.62
N VAL A 116 -12.79 -10.40 27.53
CA VAL A 116 -13.99 -11.23 27.51
C VAL A 116 -13.88 -12.30 26.41
N PRO A 117 -14.64 -13.40 26.47
CA PRO A 117 -14.76 -14.32 25.35
C PRO A 117 -15.28 -13.60 24.09
N SER A 118 -14.65 -13.87 22.95
CA SER A 118 -15.06 -13.30 21.68
C SER A 118 -16.38 -13.89 21.19
N LYS A 119 -17.25 -13.03 20.65
CA LYS A 119 -18.57 -13.41 20.12
C LYS A 119 -18.52 -13.94 18.67
N ASN A 120 -17.33 -14.10 18.10
CA ASN A 120 -17.09 -14.56 16.73
C ASN A 120 -17.13 -16.11 16.56
N ASN A 121 -17.59 -16.84 17.57
CA ASN A 121 -17.58 -18.32 17.61
C ASN A 121 -16.19 -18.93 17.34
N ARG A 122 -15.11 -18.24 17.73
CA ARG A 122 -13.71 -18.70 17.57
C ARG A 122 -13.12 -19.30 18.84
N GLN A 123 -13.81 -19.19 19.99
CA GLN A 123 -13.24 -19.54 21.31
C GLN A 123 -11.96 -18.75 21.64
N THR A 124 -11.82 -17.54 21.10
CA THR A 124 -10.72 -16.61 21.42
C THR A 124 -11.19 -15.46 22.32
N ILE A 125 -10.30 -14.52 22.61
CA ILE A 125 -10.58 -13.32 23.42
C ILE A 125 -11.00 -12.09 22.59
N ALA A 126 -11.67 -11.16 23.26
CA ALA A 126 -11.95 -9.80 22.81
C ALA A 126 -11.73 -8.80 23.95
N PHE A 127 -11.43 -7.56 23.61
CA PHE A 127 -11.31 -6.44 24.55
C PHE A 127 -12.64 -5.69 24.64
N GLU A 128 -13.15 -5.48 25.85
CA GLU A 128 -14.38 -4.73 26.07
C GLU A 128 -14.06 -3.26 26.34
N ILE A 129 -14.34 -2.39 25.36
CA ILE A 129 -14.10 -0.94 25.44
C ILE A 129 -15.31 -0.22 24.85
N ASN A 130 -15.86 0.76 25.57
CA ASN A 130 -17.05 1.52 25.17
C ASN A 130 -18.23 0.63 24.72
N ASN A 131 -18.52 -0.43 25.48
CA ASN A 131 -19.58 -1.41 25.18
C ASN A 131 -19.40 -2.18 23.86
N TYR A 132 -18.27 -2.03 23.18
CA TYR A 132 -17.89 -2.82 22.02
C TYR A 132 -16.89 -3.90 22.41
N HIS A 133 -17.00 -5.08 21.78
CA HIS A 133 -16.08 -6.19 21.99
C HIS A 133 -15.16 -6.29 20.78
N TYR A 134 -13.94 -5.77 20.89
CA TYR A 134 -12.94 -5.82 19.84
C TYR A 134 -12.22 -7.16 19.87
N PRO A 135 -12.41 -8.07 18.90
CA PRO A 135 -11.60 -9.28 18.81
C PRO A 135 -10.13 -8.91 18.69
N ILE A 136 -9.23 -9.72 19.27
CA ILE A 136 -7.79 -9.45 19.22
C ILE A 136 -7.28 -9.24 17.79
N GLU A 137 -7.82 -9.99 16.83
CA GLU A 137 -7.42 -9.93 15.43
C GLU A 137 -7.76 -8.58 14.81
N GLU A 138 -8.85 -7.96 15.25
CA GLU A 138 -9.24 -6.63 14.80
C GLU A 138 -8.28 -5.57 15.33
N ILE A 139 -7.90 -5.64 16.62
CA ILE A 139 -6.92 -4.72 17.22
C ILE A 139 -5.56 -4.82 16.52
N ILE A 140 -5.06 -6.04 16.27
CA ILE A 140 -3.81 -6.24 15.54
C ILE A 140 -3.93 -5.75 14.08
N ALA A 141 -5.08 -5.95 13.44
CA ALA A 141 -5.34 -5.42 12.11
C ALA A 141 -5.29 -3.88 12.08
N MET A 142 -5.77 -3.19 13.11
CA MET A 142 -5.64 -1.73 13.22
C MET A 142 -4.17 -1.30 13.23
N SER A 143 -3.31 -1.95 14.04
CA SER A 143 -1.87 -1.66 14.06
C SER A 143 -1.21 -1.94 12.70
N PHE A 144 -1.58 -3.04 12.02
CA PHE A 144 -1.05 -3.34 10.69
C PHE A 144 -1.52 -2.35 9.62
N GLN A 145 -2.77 -1.85 9.69
CA GLN A 145 -3.26 -0.81 8.78
C GLN A 145 -2.49 0.51 8.94
N ASP A 146 -2.10 0.88 10.16
CA ASP A 146 -1.25 2.05 10.41
C ASP A 146 0.15 1.88 9.76
N ILE A 147 0.77 0.71 9.94
CA ILE A 147 2.07 0.39 9.30
C ILE A 147 1.95 0.47 7.78
N VAL A 148 0.89 -0.10 7.20
CA VAL A 148 0.64 -0.06 5.75
C VAL A 148 0.47 1.38 5.28
N SER A 149 -0.26 2.22 6.02
CA SER A 149 -0.43 3.65 5.66
C SER A 149 0.93 4.35 5.55
N ARG A 150 1.79 4.21 6.57
CA ARG A 150 3.12 4.84 6.60
C ARG A 150 4.05 4.27 5.53
N ALA A 151 4.01 2.96 5.30
CA ALA A 151 4.80 2.32 4.25
C ALA A 151 4.35 2.80 2.85
N SER A 152 3.04 2.95 2.64
CA SER A 152 2.47 3.50 1.41
C SER A 152 2.85 4.97 1.19
N GLU A 153 2.92 5.78 2.24
CA GLU A 153 3.43 7.17 2.18
C GLU A 153 4.91 7.20 1.79
N THR A 154 5.74 6.39 2.46
CA THR A 154 7.17 6.24 2.15
C THR A 154 7.37 5.84 0.68
N LEU A 155 6.56 4.91 0.16
CA LEU A 155 6.64 4.47 -1.23
C LEU A 155 6.29 5.60 -2.22
N LYS A 156 5.27 6.41 -1.91
CA LYS A 156 4.87 7.56 -2.73
C LYS A 156 5.96 8.63 -2.80
N GLU A 157 6.61 8.90 -1.68
CA GLU A 157 7.73 9.86 -1.60
C GLU A 157 8.93 9.39 -2.42
N LYS A 158 9.29 8.10 -2.31
CA LYS A 158 10.44 7.54 -3.03
C LYS A 158 10.18 7.22 -4.50
N THR A 159 8.91 7.11 -4.90
CA THR A 159 8.53 6.77 -6.29
C THR A 159 7.42 7.68 -6.83
N PRO A 160 7.73 8.96 -7.16
CA PRO A 160 6.74 9.88 -7.71
C PRO A 160 6.17 9.36 -9.05
N GLY A 161 4.87 9.01 -9.06
CA GLY A 161 4.16 8.47 -10.23
C GLY A 161 3.91 6.95 -10.23
N GLY A 162 4.38 6.21 -9.20
CA GLY A 162 4.15 4.78 -9.02
C GLY A 162 2.92 4.44 -8.15
N TYR A 163 2.38 3.23 -8.31
CA TYR A 163 1.25 2.71 -7.50
C TYR A 163 1.63 2.53 -6.03
N SER A 164 0.72 2.88 -5.12
CA SER A 164 0.94 2.99 -3.67
C SER A 164 0.41 1.83 -2.82
N GLN A 165 0.05 0.69 -3.44
CA GLN A 165 -0.63 -0.41 -2.73
C GLN A 165 0.35 -1.52 -2.34
N ILE A 166 0.45 -1.74 -1.03
CA ILE A 166 1.24 -2.80 -0.42
C ILE A 166 0.27 -3.92 -0.05
N ASN A 167 0.38 -5.05 -0.74
CA ASN A 167 -0.54 -6.19 -0.56
C ASN A 167 0.17 -7.42 0.01
N ASP A 168 1.44 -7.66 -0.33
CA ASP A 168 2.16 -8.86 0.10
C ASP A 168 2.97 -8.56 1.36
N VAL A 169 2.83 -9.41 2.39
CA VAL A 169 3.52 -9.26 3.68
C VAL A 169 4.21 -10.55 4.13
N VAL A 170 5.40 -10.41 4.70
CA VAL A 170 6.05 -11.44 5.53
C VAL A 170 6.08 -10.99 6.97
N ILE A 171 5.83 -11.92 7.90
CA ILE A 171 5.74 -11.59 9.32
C ILE A 171 6.63 -12.56 10.10
N THR A 172 7.42 -12.04 11.04
CA THR A 172 8.22 -12.87 11.95
C THR A 172 7.32 -13.58 12.97
N ILE A 173 7.64 -14.84 13.25
CA ILE A 173 7.04 -15.62 14.34
C ILE A 173 8.14 -16.45 15.01
N PRO A 174 8.06 -16.68 16.32
CA PRO A 174 8.93 -17.69 16.93
C PRO A 174 8.49 -19.08 16.47
N SER A 175 9.43 -20.00 16.27
CA SER A 175 9.10 -21.36 15.81
C SER A 175 8.16 -22.14 16.73
N TYR A 176 8.15 -21.87 18.04
CA TYR A 176 7.28 -22.56 18.98
C TYR A 176 5.79 -22.20 18.85
N PHE A 177 5.41 -21.15 18.10
CA PHE A 177 4.00 -20.82 17.88
C PHE A 177 3.21 -22.05 17.42
N ASN A 178 1.95 -22.14 17.82
CA ASN A 178 1.08 -23.25 17.41
C ASN A 178 0.17 -22.88 16.22
N GLN A 179 -0.59 -23.85 15.71
CA GLN A 179 -1.55 -23.65 14.62
C GLN A 179 -2.52 -22.47 14.91
N ALA A 180 -3.09 -22.39 16.11
CA ALA A 180 -4.09 -21.37 16.46
C ALA A 180 -3.50 -19.95 16.43
N GLN A 181 -2.30 -19.76 16.97
CA GLN A 181 -1.57 -18.49 16.95
C GLN A 181 -1.25 -18.05 15.52
N ARG A 182 -0.72 -18.95 14.69
CA ARG A 182 -0.39 -18.65 13.29
C ARG A 182 -1.62 -18.30 12.47
N LEU A 183 -2.73 -19.01 12.67
CA LEU A 183 -4.00 -18.72 11.99
C LEU A 183 -4.59 -17.38 12.44
N ALA A 184 -4.53 -17.05 13.74
CA ALA A 184 -5.00 -15.76 14.25
C ALA A 184 -4.17 -14.59 13.69
N LEU A 185 -2.85 -14.75 13.58
CA LEU A 185 -1.99 -13.75 12.96
C LEU A 185 -2.27 -13.58 11.46
N LYS A 186 -2.48 -14.68 10.72
CA LYS A 186 -2.88 -14.61 9.30
C LYS A 186 -4.22 -13.92 9.12
N ASP A 187 -5.20 -14.21 9.97
CA ASP A 187 -6.51 -13.54 9.95
C ASP A 187 -6.37 -12.03 10.22
N SER A 188 -5.52 -11.64 11.18
CA SER A 188 -5.25 -10.22 11.49
C SER A 188 -4.66 -9.48 10.29
N ALA A 189 -3.66 -10.09 9.62
CA ALA A 189 -3.09 -9.55 8.39
C ALA A 189 -4.13 -9.45 7.26
N GLU A 190 -4.98 -10.46 7.11
CA GLU A 190 -6.03 -10.45 6.07
C GLU A 190 -7.11 -9.38 6.33
N LEU A 191 -7.43 -9.10 7.61
CA LEU A 191 -8.30 -7.99 8.01
C LEU A 191 -7.66 -6.63 7.70
N ALA A 192 -6.33 -6.53 7.80
CA ALA A 192 -5.57 -5.35 7.40
C ALA A 192 -5.42 -5.18 5.88
N GLY A 193 -5.98 -6.10 5.08
CA GLY A 193 -5.87 -6.06 3.61
C GLY A 193 -4.56 -6.67 3.07
N LEU A 194 -3.81 -7.37 3.91
CA LEU A 194 -2.53 -7.97 3.55
C LEU A 194 -2.66 -9.47 3.25
N LYS A 195 -1.94 -9.91 2.23
CA LYS A 195 -1.71 -11.31 1.88
C LYS A 195 -0.39 -11.77 2.48
N VAL A 196 -0.47 -12.65 3.47
CA VAL A 196 0.71 -13.25 4.08
C VAL A 196 1.35 -14.24 3.10
N ILE A 197 2.52 -13.89 2.57
CA ILE A 197 3.28 -14.77 1.67
C ILE A 197 4.12 -15.79 2.45
N GLY A 198 4.52 -15.48 3.68
CA GLY A 198 5.28 -16.37 4.55
C GLY A 198 5.27 -15.91 6.00
N LEU A 199 5.27 -16.87 6.93
CA LEU A 199 5.55 -16.62 8.35
C LEU A 199 6.97 -17.13 8.59
N VAL A 200 7.89 -16.24 8.94
CA VAL A 200 9.33 -16.52 8.98
C VAL A 200 9.81 -16.64 10.41
N ASP A 201 10.76 -17.54 10.70
CA ASP A 201 11.32 -17.71 12.04
C ASP A 201 12.17 -16.49 12.37
N ASP A 202 12.04 -15.97 13.59
CA ASP A 202 12.84 -14.83 14.04
C ASP A 202 14.34 -15.15 14.00
N GLY A 203 14.74 -16.30 14.55
CA GLY A 203 16.11 -16.80 14.50
C GLY A 203 16.64 -16.99 13.07
N LEU A 204 15.87 -17.64 12.19
CA LEU A 204 16.22 -17.80 10.78
C LEU A 204 16.34 -16.45 10.07
N ALA A 205 15.42 -15.51 10.32
CA ALA A 205 15.48 -14.19 9.73
C ALA A 205 16.79 -13.49 10.14
N ILE A 206 17.12 -13.50 11.43
CA ILE A 206 18.39 -12.95 11.92
C ILE A 206 19.58 -13.64 11.26
N ALA A 207 19.56 -14.97 11.11
CA ALA A 207 20.61 -15.74 10.43
C ALA A 207 20.76 -15.34 8.94
N ILE A 208 19.66 -15.14 8.22
CA ILE A 208 19.68 -14.66 6.83
C ILE A 208 20.33 -13.27 6.75
N ASN A 209 19.95 -12.34 7.64
CA ASN A 209 20.58 -11.01 7.68
C ASN A 209 22.07 -11.09 8.03
N TYR A 210 22.44 -11.95 8.98
CA TYR A 210 23.82 -12.16 9.37
C TYR A 210 24.68 -12.70 8.21
N ALA A 211 24.18 -13.73 7.53
CA ALA A 211 24.92 -14.44 6.49
C ALA A 211 25.01 -13.65 5.17
N THR A 212 24.03 -12.81 4.86
CA THR A 212 24.04 -11.99 3.64
C THR A 212 24.99 -10.80 3.71
N ASN A 213 25.33 -10.33 4.91
CA ASN A 213 26.25 -9.21 5.14
C ASN A 213 27.72 -9.65 5.34
N ARG A 214 28.03 -10.92 5.06
CA ARG A 214 29.35 -11.50 5.31
C ARG A 214 29.80 -12.42 4.18
N ASP A 215 31.11 -12.50 4.02
CA ASP A 215 31.74 -13.53 3.21
C ASP A 215 32.01 -14.76 4.08
N ILE A 216 31.25 -15.83 3.82
CA ILE A 216 31.51 -17.15 4.39
C ILE A 216 32.69 -17.76 3.62
N THR A 217 33.80 -17.96 4.32
CA THR A 217 35.10 -18.38 3.74
C THR A 217 35.43 -19.83 4.02
N GLU A 218 34.86 -20.43 5.06
CA GLU A 218 35.00 -21.85 5.37
C GLU A 218 33.89 -22.66 4.67
N ASP A 219 34.17 -23.94 4.41
CA ASP A 219 33.23 -24.83 3.70
C ASP A 219 31.90 -24.98 4.47
N LYS A 220 31.95 -25.10 5.81
CA LYS A 220 30.75 -25.13 6.67
C LYS A 220 31.02 -24.53 8.05
N GLU A 221 30.22 -23.54 8.45
CA GLU A 221 30.30 -22.87 9.76
C GLU A 221 29.00 -23.07 10.54
N TYR A 222 29.07 -23.27 11.87
CA TYR A 222 27.90 -23.37 12.75
C TYR A 222 27.80 -22.15 13.68
N HIS A 223 26.59 -21.61 13.81
CA HIS A 223 26.32 -20.47 14.66
C HIS A 223 25.03 -20.68 15.46
N ILE A 224 24.95 -20.07 16.64
CA ILE A 224 23.70 -20.00 17.41
C ILE A 224 23.19 -18.56 17.37
N ILE A 225 21.96 -18.37 16.92
CA ILE A 225 21.23 -17.12 17.15
C ILE A 225 20.58 -17.23 18.52
N TYR A 226 20.97 -16.38 19.46
CA TYR A 226 20.34 -16.28 20.78
C TYR A 226 19.53 -14.98 20.83
N ASP A 227 18.20 -15.09 20.74
CA ASP A 227 17.29 -13.96 20.77
C ASP A 227 16.54 -13.91 22.10
N MET A 228 16.83 -12.89 22.92
CA MET A 228 16.04 -12.59 24.11
C MET A 228 15.28 -11.28 23.92
N GLY A 229 14.04 -11.42 23.47
CA GLY A 229 13.10 -10.33 23.31
C GLY A 229 12.48 -9.89 24.64
N SER A 230 11.30 -9.27 24.56
CA SER A 230 10.54 -8.90 25.76
C SER A 230 9.69 -10.03 26.33
N GLY A 231 9.15 -10.89 25.45
CA GLY A 231 8.26 -11.97 25.83
C GLY A 231 8.95 -13.30 26.12
N SER A 232 9.90 -13.67 25.28
CA SER A 232 10.49 -15.00 25.23
C SER A 232 11.96 -14.98 24.85
N THR A 233 12.61 -16.13 25.04
CA THR A 233 13.99 -16.39 24.65
C THR A 233 14.02 -17.57 23.68
N THR A 234 14.71 -17.43 22.56
CA THR A 234 14.92 -18.51 21.59
C THR A 234 16.41 -18.69 21.31
N ALA A 235 16.78 -19.93 21.01
CA ALA A 235 18.09 -20.30 20.50
C ALA A 235 17.89 -21.10 19.21
N THR A 236 18.49 -20.63 18.10
CA THR A 236 18.40 -21.28 16.79
C THR A 236 19.80 -21.62 16.29
N LEU A 237 20.08 -22.91 16.11
CA LEU A 237 21.35 -23.42 15.59
C LEU A 237 21.25 -23.41 14.07
N VAL A 238 22.20 -22.72 13.42
CA VAL A 238 22.23 -22.57 11.97
C VAL A 238 23.59 -22.97 11.43
N SER A 239 23.60 -23.55 10.24
CA SER A 239 24.81 -23.78 9.47
C SER A 239 24.83 -22.94 8.19
N PHE A 240 26.01 -22.44 7.85
CA PHE A 240 26.28 -21.73 6.61
C PHE A 240 27.31 -22.50 5.79
N THR A 241 27.00 -22.76 4.52
CA THR A 241 27.87 -23.51 3.61
C THR A 241 27.95 -22.79 2.27
N LYS A 242 29.16 -22.50 1.79
CA LYS A 242 29.39 -21.83 0.50
C LYS A 242 30.47 -22.57 -0.29
N ASN A 243 30.05 -23.31 -1.30
CA ASN A 243 30.95 -24.09 -2.16
C ASN A 243 31.22 -23.35 -3.47
N GLY A 244 32.39 -22.71 -3.59
CA GLY A 244 32.79 -22.02 -4.81
C GLY A 244 31.80 -20.93 -5.25
N THR A 245 31.22 -21.09 -6.45
CA THR A 245 30.25 -20.14 -7.03
C THR A 245 28.79 -20.46 -6.73
N GLU A 246 28.51 -21.52 -5.95
CA GLU A 246 27.14 -21.89 -5.60
C GLU A 246 26.46 -20.84 -4.70
N PRO A 247 25.12 -20.75 -4.73
CA PRO A 247 24.36 -19.96 -3.76
C PRO A 247 24.73 -20.35 -2.33
N LEU A 248 24.78 -19.36 -1.43
CA LEU A 248 25.00 -19.61 -0.01
C LEU A 248 23.86 -20.47 0.54
N ASN A 249 24.21 -21.60 1.15
CA ASN A 249 23.27 -22.48 1.83
C ASN A 249 23.17 -22.07 3.30
N ILE A 250 21.94 -21.87 3.77
CA ILE A 250 21.60 -21.56 5.15
C ILE A 250 20.63 -22.64 5.63
N LYS A 251 21.03 -23.44 6.62
CA LYS A 251 20.18 -24.50 7.16
C LYS A 251 19.95 -24.27 8.66
N VAL A 252 18.72 -24.40 9.11
CA VAL A 252 18.42 -24.50 10.54
C VAL A 252 18.63 -25.95 10.97
N GLU A 253 19.54 -26.16 11.91
CA GLU A 253 19.98 -27.48 12.37
C GLU A 253 19.40 -27.85 13.74
N GLY A 254 18.88 -26.89 14.50
CA GLY A 254 18.26 -27.14 15.80
C GLY A 254 17.60 -25.91 16.40
N TYR A 255 16.70 -26.13 17.36
CA TYR A 255 15.92 -25.06 17.99
C TYR A 255 15.61 -25.37 19.46
N SER A 256 15.69 -24.34 20.31
CA SER A 256 15.24 -24.40 21.70
C SER A 256 14.69 -23.03 22.13
N HIS A 257 13.86 -23.01 23.19
CA HIS A 257 13.21 -21.79 23.63
C HIS A 257 12.78 -21.85 25.11
N ASP A 258 12.47 -20.68 25.67
CA ASP A 258 11.66 -20.49 26.88
C ASP A 258 10.61 -19.41 26.57
N GLU A 259 9.34 -19.79 26.48
CA GLU A 259 8.24 -18.91 26.07
C GLU A 259 7.92 -17.81 27.10
N SER A 260 8.44 -17.93 28.33
CA SER A 260 8.10 -17.05 29.46
C SER A 260 9.30 -16.27 30.02
N LEU A 261 10.48 -16.43 29.41
CA LEU A 261 11.69 -15.71 29.78
C LEU A 261 11.94 -14.57 28.81
N GLY A 262 11.74 -13.33 29.24
CA GLY A 262 12.04 -12.16 28.42
C GLY A 262 12.10 -10.87 29.23
N GLY A 263 12.32 -9.75 28.52
CA GLY A 263 12.42 -8.41 29.08
C GLY A 263 11.28 -8.00 30.02
N SER A 264 10.04 -8.41 29.74
CA SER A 264 8.88 -8.09 30.59
C SER A 264 8.96 -8.75 31.96
N LEU A 265 9.58 -9.93 32.06
CA LEU A 265 9.82 -10.60 33.35
C LEU A 265 10.76 -9.77 34.24
N PHE A 266 11.82 -9.22 33.65
CA PHE A 266 12.75 -8.32 34.34
C PHE A 266 12.10 -6.97 34.70
N THR A 267 11.24 -6.44 33.83
CA THR A 267 10.45 -5.23 34.14
C THR A 267 9.52 -5.46 35.32
N ASN A 268 8.88 -6.63 35.39
CA ASN A 268 8.03 -7.01 36.52
C ASN A 268 8.83 -7.17 37.82
N ALA A 269 10.06 -7.67 37.76
CA ALA A 269 10.94 -7.70 38.94
C ALA A 269 11.22 -6.28 39.47
N VAL A 270 11.55 -5.33 38.60
CA VAL A 270 11.73 -3.93 38.99
C VAL A 270 10.43 -3.32 39.53
N TYR A 271 9.28 -3.65 38.93
CA TYR A 271 7.97 -3.23 39.43
C TYR A 271 7.72 -3.73 40.86
N GLU A 272 8.00 -4.99 41.14
CA GLU A 272 7.83 -5.57 42.47
C GLU A 272 8.73 -4.87 43.50
N ILE A 273 10.00 -4.62 43.16
CA ILE A 273 10.93 -3.85 44.01
C ILE A 273 10.39 -2.45 44.30
N LEU A 274 9.99 -1.71 43.26
CA LEU A 274 9.48 -0.34 43.40
C LEU A 274 8.17 -0.27 44.19
N LYS A 275 7.24 -1.20 43.93
CA LYS A 275 5.99 -1.34 44.67
C LYS A 275 6.26 -1.58 46.15
N ASN A 276 7.15 -2.51 46.48
CA ASN A 276 7.48 -2.85 47.86
C ASN A 276 8.11 -1.65 48.58
N LYS A 277 9.08 -0.96 47.96
CA LYS A 277 9.65 0.27 48.52
C LYS A 277 8.60 1.35 48.77
N PHE A 278 7.66 1.54 47.85
CA PHE A 278 6.58 2.52 48.04
C PHE A 278 5.70 2.16 49.25
N LEU A 279 5.29 0.89 49.37
CA LEU A 279 4.44 0.42 50.47
C LEU A 279 5.18 0.42 51.83
N GLU A 280 6.48 0.14 51.85
CA GLU A 280 7.32 0.25 53.04
C GLU A 280 7.45 1.70 53.52
N GLN A 281 7.67 2.65 52.59
CA GLN A 281 7.71 4.08 52.89
C GLN A 281 6.36 4.63 53.37
N HIS A 282 5.25 3.99 52.96
CA HIS A 282 3.88 4.44 53.23
C HIS A 282 3.04 3.30 53.85
N SER A 283 3.49 2.79 54.99
CA SER A 283 2.88 1.63 55.69
C SER A 283 1.40 1.78 56.07
N ASN A 284 0.85 2.99 56.04
CA ASN A 284 -0.57 3.26 56.22
C ASN A 284 -1.44 2.86 55.00
N ILE A 285 -0.84 2.66 53.83
CA ILE A 285 -1.52 2.26 52.60
C ILE A 285 -1.62 0.73 52.56
N LYS A 286 -2.84 0.19 52.59
CA LYS A 286 -3.06 -1.24 52.40
C LYS A 286 -2.72 -1.66 50.97
N THR A 287 -1.96 -2.74 50.81
CA THR A 287 -1.57 -3.31 49.51
C THR A 287 -2.77 -3.51 48.58
N GLU A 288 -3.88 -4.06 49.08
CA GLU A 288 -5.11 -4.27 48.29
C GLU A 288 -5.67 -2.95 47.75
N LYS A 289 -5.66 -1.89 48.57
CA LYS A 289 -6.15 -0.56 48.16
C LYS A 289 -5.21 0.06 47.11
N PHE A 290 -3.91 -0.13 47.25
CA PHE A 290 -2.94 0.31 46.25
C PHE A 290 -3.14 -0.43 44.91
N LEU A 291 -3.25 -1.75 44.96
CA LEU A 291 -3.44 -2.59 43.76
C LEU A 291 -4.78 -2.34 43.05
N SER A 292 -5.78 -1.79 43.74
CA SER A 292 -7.02 -1.37 43.07
C SER A 292 -6.86 -0.10 42.20
N ASN A 293 -5.77 0.65 42.36
CA ASN A 293 -5.49 1.86 41.59
C ASN A 293 -4.71 1.54 40.32
N ASN A 294 -5.45 1.29 39.23
CA ASN A 294 -4.88 0.97 37.92
C ASN A 294 -3.88 2.03 37.41
N ARG A 295 -4.11 3.31 37.73
CA ARG A 295 -3.25 4.41 37.30
C ARG A 295 -1.90 4.39 38.02
N ALA A 296 -1.92 4.11 39.33
CA ALA A 296 -0.70 3.96 40.13
C ALA A 296 0.16 2.79 39.62
N ILE A 297 -0.47 1.63 39.38
CA ILE A 297 0.21 0.46 38.82
C ILE A 297 0.84 0.80 37.46
N ALA A 298 0.10 1.42 36.55
CA ALA A 298 0.60 1.79 35.23
C ALA A 298 1.79 2.76 35.30
N LYS A 299 1.77 3.74 36.23
CA LYS A 299 2.89 4.66 36.46
C LYS A 299 4.15 3.93 36.96
N ILE A 300 4.01 2.97 37.90
CA ILE A 300 5.15 2.17 38.36
C ILE A 300 5.68 1.28 37.23
N LEU A 301 4.83 0.57 36.49
CA LEU A 301 5.27 -0.28 35.37
C LEU A 301 6.06 0.51 34.32
N GLN A 302 5.58 1.69 33.91
CA GLN A 302 6.31 2.55 32.98
C GLN A 302 7.66 2.99 33.55
N SER A 303 7.70 3.36 34.83
CA SER A 303 8.93 3.77 35.51
C SER A 303 9.90 2.59 35.70
N SER A 304 9.37 1.38 35.84
CA SER A 304 10.13 0.14 35.98
C SER A 304 10.85 -0.20 34.68
N GLU A 305 10.19 -0.04 33.53
CA GLU A 305 10.84 -0.22 32.22
C GLU A 305 12.00 0.77 32.05
N LYS A 306 11.77 2.05 32.36
CA LYS A 306 12.81 3.08 32.30
C LYS A 306 13.97 2.76 33.23
N ALA A 307 13.69 2.36 34.47
CA ALA A 307 14.71 1.99 35.44
C ALA A 307 15.53 0.77 34.99
N LYS A 308 14.88 -0.28 34.47
CA LYS A 308 15.55 -1.47 33.89
C LYS A 308 16.53 -1.07 32.77
N LEU A 309 16.10 -0.18 31.87
CA LEU A 309 16.95 0.33 30.79
C LEU A 309 18.15 1.12 31.34
N VAL A 310 17.94 1.97 32.35
CA VAL A 310 19.03 2.72 33.01
C VAL A 310 20.01 1.79 33.72
N LEU A 311 19.51 0.76 34.43
CA LEU A 311 20.32 -0.25 35.13
C LEU A 311 21.19 -1.10 34.19
N SER A 312 20.78 -1.19 32.92
CA SER A 312 21.57 -1.88 31.90
C SER A 312 22.85 -1.12 31.52
N ALA A 313 22.91 0.19 31.78
CA ALA A 313 24.08 1.03 31.54
C ALA A 313 24.75 1.53 32.83
N ASN A 314 24.00 1.74 33.90
CA ASN A 314 24.44 2.33 35.16
C ASN A 314 24.23 1.38 36.34
N ASN A 315 25.03 1.50 37.39
CA ASN A 315 24.89 0.66 38.59
C ASN A 315 23.64 0.98 39.41
N ASP A 316 22.99 2.11 39.13
CA ASP A 316 21.76 2.50 39.81
C ASP A 316 20.85 3.35 38.91
N ALA A 317 19.58 3.43 39.30
CA ALA A 317 18.59 4.26 38.65
C ALA A 317 17.79 5.04 39.71
N SER A 318 17.69 6.35 39.52
CA SER A 318 16.79 7.20 40.31
C SER A 318 15.40 7.17 39.70
N VAL A 319 14.40 6.88 40.51
CA VAL A 319 12.99 6.80 40.10
C VAL A 319 12.22 7.91 40.80
N SER A 320 11.51 8.73 40.03
CA SER A 320 10.65 9.80 40.53
C SER A 320 9.31 9.73 39.81
N ILE A 321 8.24 9.53 40.57
CA ILE A 321 6.87 9.44 40.07
C ILE A 321 6.02 10.45 40.83
N GLU A 322 5.54 11.46 40.11
CA GLU A 322 4.67 12.50 40.67
C GLU A 322 3.25 11.97 40.88
N SER A 323 2.65 12.34 42.00
CA SER A 323 1.28 11.99 42.41
C SER A 323 0.97 10.52 42.10
N LEU A 324 1.80 9.60 42.59
CA LEU A 324 1.70 8.17 42.32
C LEU A 324 0.37 7.63 42.88
N TYR A 325 0.04 7.98 44.12
CA TYR A 325 -1.15 7.51 44.82
C TYR A 325 -1.64 8.57 45.82
N ASP A 326 -2.92 8.95 45.77
CA ASP A 326 -3.52 9.96 46.66
C ASP A 326 -2.63 11.23 46.84
N ASP A 327 -2.15 11.79 45.72
CA ASP A 327 -1.25 12.96 45.62
C ASP A 327 0.14 12.81 46.26
N ILE A 328 0.53 11.59 46.64
CA ILE A 328 1.87 11.29 47.15
C ILE A 328 2.87 11.16 46.00
N ASP A 329 3.92 11.96 46.04
CA ASP A 329 5.10 11.80 45.19
C ASP A 329 5.97 10.65 45.69
N PHE A 330 6.39 9.78 44.77
CA PHE A 330 7.30 8.68 45.08
C PHE A 330 8.68 8.94 44.48
N ARG A 331 9.69 9.02 45.34
CA ARG A 331 11.10 9.18 44.94
C ARG A 331 11.93 8.11 45.62
N THR A 332 12.65 7.33 44.82
CA THR A 332 13.50 6.26 45.32
C THR A 332 14.67 6.00 44.39
N LYS A 333 15.58 5.15 44.84
CA LYS A 333 16.71 4.65 44.06
C LYS A 333 16.66 3.12 44.06
N ILE A 334 16.94 2.51 42.91
CA ILE A 334 17.16 1.06 42.78
C ILE A 334 18.59 0.85 42.30
N THR A 335 19.29 -0.14 42.84
CA THR A 335 20.63 -0.49 42.38
C THR A 335 20.60 -1.75 41.51
N ARG A 336 21.64 -1.96 40.70
CA ARG A 336 21.78 -3.14 39.87
C ARG A 336 21.92 -4.37 40.75
N GLU A 337 22.67 -4.29 41.84
CA GLU A 337 22.87 -5.39 42.78
C GLU A 337 21.54 -5.87 43.36
N GLU A 338 20.68 -4.95 43.79
CA GLU A 338 19.33 -5.26 44.29
C GLU A 338 18.46 -5.95 43.22
N PHE A 339 18.51 -5.45 41.98
CA PHE A 339 17.80 -6.06 40.86
C PHE A 339 18.31 -7.47 40.56
N GLU A 340 19.64 -7.66 40.50
CA GLU A 340 20.28 -8.94 40.19
C GLU A 340 20.07 -9.98 41.29
N GLU A 341 20.06 -9.56 42.56
CA GLU A 341 19.70 -10.41 43.69
C GLU A 341 18.25 -10.90 43.55
N TYR A 342 17.31 -10.01 43.23
CA TYR A 342 15.90 -10.38 43.06
C TYR A 342 15.68 -11.39 41.93
N VAL A 343 16.46 -11.32 40.84
CA VAL A 343 16.32 -12.20 39.68
C VAL A 343 17.31 -13.37 39.66
N GLY A 344 18.04 -13.62 40.75
CA GLY A 344 19.12 -14.61 40.83
C GLY A 344 18.72 -16.02 40.35
N ASP A 345 17.48 -16.44 40.64
CA ASP A 345 16.94 -17.74 40.27
C ASP A 345 16.74 -17.92 38.75
N LEU A 346 16.78 -16.84 37.96
CA LEU A 346 16.65 -16.89 36.49
C LEU A 346 17.94 -17.28 35.77
N SER A 347 19.09 -17.26 36.46
CA SER A 347 20.42 -17.57 35.91
C SER A 347 20.45 -18.84 35.04
N LYS A 348 19.90 -19.95 35.54
CA LYS A 348 19.84 -21.22 34.79
C LYS A 348 18.95 -21.12 33.55
N ARG A 349 17.80 -20.45 33.69
CA ARG A 349 16.85 -20.28 32.58
C ARG A 349 17.46 -19.49 31.42
N ILE A 350 18.35 -18.55 31.71
CA ILE A 350 19.09 -17.78 30.69
C ILE A 350 19.99 -18.69 29.85
N THR A 351 20.69 -19.64 30.47
CA THR A 351 21.63 -20.54 29.77
C THR A 351 20.96 -21.75 29.11
N ASN A 352 19.81 -22.17 29.61
CA ASN A 352 19.13 -23.39 29.15
C ASN A 352 18.81 -23.44 27.64
N PRO A 353 18.35 -22.36 26.98
CA PRO A 353 18.11 -22.39 25.53
C PRO A 353 19.34 -22.80 24.72
N ILE A 354 20.55 -22.36 25.12
CA ILE A 354 21.80 -22.77 24.45
C ILE A 354 22.13 -24.22 24.77
N LEU A 355 22.02 -24.63 26.04
CA LEU A 355 22.36 -26.00 26.45
C LEU A 355 21.42 -27.04 25.81
N ASN A 356 20.12 -26.74 25.79
CA ASN A 356 19.09 -27.64 25.29
C ASN A 356 19.11 -27.77 23.77
N ILE A 357 19.74 -26.85 23.02
CA ILE A 357 19.75 -26.90 21.56
C ILE A 357 20.50 -28.14 21.04
N PHE A 358 21.52 -28.59 21.75
CA PHE A 358 22.34 -29.73 21.34
C PHE A 358 21.58 -31.06 21.48
N SER A 359 20.62 -31.14 22.40
CA SER A 359 19.68 -32.27 22.49
C SER A 359 18.46 -32.11 21.57
N ASN A 360 18.30 -30.94 20.94
CA ASN A 360 17.17 -30.61 20.07
C ASN A 360 17.63 -30.33 18.63
N GLN A 361 18.73 -30.93 18.20
CA GLN A 361 19.14 -30.97 16.80
C GLN A 361 18.07 -31.71 15.98
N PHE A 362 17.92 -31.33 14.72
CA PHE A 362 16.95 -31.93 13.80
C PHE A 362 17.51 -33.14 13.04
N ASP A 363 18.83 -33.24 13.01
CA ASP A 363 19.56 -34.34 12.42
C ASP A 363 20.32 -35.04 13.54
N ASP A 364 19.90 -36.26 13.87
CA ASP A 364 20.45 -37.04 14.99
C ASP A 364 21.92 -37.46 14.73
N GLU A 365 22.39 -37.41 13.48
CA GLU A 365 23.77 -37.77 13.12
C GLU A 365 24.78 -36.64 13.35
N LEU A 366 24.33 -35.39 13.55
CA LEU A 366 25.21 -34.22 13.68
C LEU A 366 26.05 -34.23 14.98
N GLU A 367 25.49 -34.75 16.08
CA GLU A 367 26.09 -34.83 17.43
C GLU A 367 26.88 -33.56 17.87
N LEU A 368 26.47 -32.37 17.42
CA LEU A 368 27.22 -31.13 17.65
C LEU A 368 27.26 -30.74 19.14
N THR A 369 28.33 -30.06 19.52
CA THR A 369 28.52 -29.49 20.85
C THR A 369 28.86 -28.00 20.77
N LEU A 370 28.91 -27.32 21.92
CA LEU A 370 29.31 -25.90 21.99
C LEU A 370 30.71 -25.63 21.41
N LYS A 371 31.59 -26.63 21.37
CA LYS A 371 32.93 -26.50 20.80
C LYS A 371 32.89 -26.26 19.30
N ASP A 372 31.94 -26.90 18.61
CA ASP A 372 31.77 -26.84 17.15
C ASP A 372 31.11 -25.54 16.67
N VAL A 373 30.48 -24.80 17.59
CA VAL A 373 29.86 -23.51 17.32
C VAL A 373 30.93 -22.43 17.16
N LYS A 374 31.01 -21.82 15.99
CA LYS A 374 31.95 -20.73 15.67
C LYS A 374 31.58 -19.44 16.40
N SER A 375 30.29 -19.09 16.43
CA SER A 375 29.84 -17.93 17.20
C SER A 375 28.41 -18.02 17.69
N VAL A 376 28.13 -17.32 18.79
CA VAL A 376 26.79 -17.03 19.29
C VAL A 376 26.46 -15.57 18.99
N ILE A 377 25.39 -15.34 18.26
CA ILE A 377 24.94 -14.02 17.82
C ILE A 377 23.81 -13.58 18.75
N TYR A 378 24.01 -12.48 19.46
CA TYR A 378 22.99 -11.92 20.33
C TYR A 378 21.99 -11.09 19.54
N ALA A 379 20.72 -11.38 19.77
CA ALA A 379 19.58 -10.64 19.26
C ALA A 379 18.58 -10.34 20.39
N GLY A 380 17.65 -9.41 20.14
CA GLY A 380 16.66 -9.03 21.14
C GLY A 380 17.19 -8.06 22.20
N GLY A 381 16.30 -7.21 22.68
CA GLY A 381 16.68 -6.09 23.55
C GLY A 381 17.22 -6.50 24.92
N SER A 382 16.80 -7.65 25.43
CA SER A 382 17.12 -8.08 26.80
C SER A 382 18.50 -8.72 26.92
N THR A 383 19.15 -9.07 25.81
CA THR A 383 20.58 -9.46 25.79
C THR A 383 21.52 -8.32 26.18
N ARG A 384 21.02 -7.09 26.32
CA ARG A 384 21.78 -5.92 26.80
C ARG A 384 21.82 -5.83 28.33
N ILE A 385 21.02 -6.62 29.05
CA ILE A 385 21.01 -6.63 30.52
C ILE A 385 22.31 -7.28 31.02
N PRO A 386 23.11 -6.61 31.87
CA PRO A 386 24.38 -7.13 32.38
C PRO A 386 24.27 -8.52 33.03
N PHE A 387 23.23 -8.75 33.83
CA PHE A 387 22.92 -10.07 34.40
C PHE A 387 22.78 -11.17 33.34
N VAL A 388 22.12 -10.88 32.22
CA VAL A 388 21.97 -11.85 31.11
C VAL A 388 23.33 -12.08 30.45
N GLN A 389 24.07 -11.01 30.16
CA GLN A 389 25.39 -11.13 29.52
C GLN A 389 26.38 -11.91 30.37
N SER A 390 26.45 -11.67 31.68
CA SER A 390 27.42 -12.34 32.55
C SER A 390 27.20 -13.85 32.59
N HIS A 391 25.96 -14.32 32.65
CA HIS A 391 25.62 -15.74 32.65
C HIS A 391 25.86 -16.40 31.29
N LEU A 392 25.53 -15.71 30.19
CA LEU A 392 25.83 -16.22 28.85
C LEU A 392 27.34 -16.31 28.61
N LEU A 393 28.10 -15.27 28.96
CA LEU A 393 29.56 -15.24 28.85
C LEU A 393 30.23 -16.33 29.69
N SER A 394 29.73 -16.57 30.90
CA SER A 394 30.21 -17.65 31.76
C SER A 394 30.03 -19.04 31.14
N LEU A 395 29.00 -19.21 30.29
CA LEU A 395 28.75 -20.46 29.57
C LEU A 395 29.59 -20.58 28.29
N ILE A 396 29.64 -19.54 27.46
CA ILE A 396 30.13 -19.63 26.07
C ILE A 396 31.53 -19.06 25.84
N GLY A 397 32.04 -18.23 26.74
CA GLY A 397 33.28 -17.47 26.55
C GLY A 397 33.10 -16.20 25.70
N GLU A 398 33.97 -15.21 25.91
CA GLU A 398 33.93 -13.94 25.17
C GLU A 398 34.29 -14.10 23.68
N ASP A 399 35.14 -15.08 23.35
CA ASP A 399 35.65 -15.32 22.01
C ASP A 399 34.56 -15.76 21.01
N LYS A 400 33.49 -16.41 21.50
CA LYS A 400 32.38 -16.88 20.67
C LYS A 400 31.29 -15.82 20.46
N VAL A 401 31.31 -14.70 21.17
CA VAL A 401 30.23 -13.69 21.05
C VAL A 401 30.40 -12.85 19.79
N SER A 402 29.37 -12.82 18.94
CA SER A 402 29.32 -11.98 17.75
C SER A 402 28.29 -10.85 17.91
N LYS A 403 28.73 -9.61 17.74
CA LYS A 403 27.92 -8.38 17.84
C LYS A 403 27.82 -7.61 16.52
N THR A 404 28.07 -8.26 15.39
CA THR A 404 28.22 -7.56 14.10
C THR A 404 26.91 -7.16 13.42
N ILE A 405 25.77 -7.57 13.96
CA ILE A 405 24.46 -7.23 13.42
C ILE A 405 23.75 -6.20 14.29
N ASN A 406 22.85 -5.44 13.68
CA ASN A 406 21.90 -4.63 14.43
C ASN A 406 20.80 -5.53 15.01
N ALA A 407 20.89 -5.85 16.30
CA ALA A 407 19.96 -6.73 17.01
C ALA A 407 18.49 -6.27 16.95
N ASP A 408 18.21 -4.97 16.75
CA ASP A 408 16.84 -4.45 16.72
C ASP A 408 16.17 -4.59 15.33
N GLU A 409 16.96 -4.66 14.25
CA GLU A 409 16.47 -4.64 12.86
C GLU A 409 16.70 -5.95 12.10
N SER A 410 17.58 -6.81 12.60
CA SER A 410 18.00 -8.01 11.84
C SER A 410 16.88 -8.97 11.53
N ALA A 411 15.93 -9.13 12.45
CA ALA A 411 14.75 -9.98 12.24
C ALA A 411 13.87 -9.42 11.11
N VAL A 412 13.56 -8.13 11.11
CA VAL A 412 12.72 -7.55 10.04
C VAL A 412 13.43 -7.56 8.69
N VAL A 413 14.72 -7.25 8.66
CA VAL A 413 15.53 -7.26 7.43
C VAL A 413 15.58 -8.65 6.83
N GLY A 414 15.94 -9.64 7.64
CA GLY A 414 16.03 -11.02 7.20
C GLY A 414 14.69 -11.61 6.77
N ALA A 415 13.60 -11.26 7.47
CA ALA A 415 12.27 -11.70 7.10
C ALA A 415 11.87 -11.14 5.73
N THR A 416 12.12 -9.85 5.47
CA THR A 416 11.87 -9.24 4.15
C THR A 416 12.72 -9.90 3.06
N LEU A 417 14.01 -10.17 3.31
CA LEU A 417 14.87 -10.89 2.37
C LEU A 417 14.33 -12.28 2.06
N ARG A 418 13.86 -13.01 3.08
CA ARG A 418 13.18 -14.30 2.90
C ARG A 418 11.89 -14.15 2.09
N GLY A 419 11.10 -13.11 2.34
CA GLY A 419 9.89 -12.80 1.58
C GLY A 419 10.15 -12.57 0.10
N VAL A 420 11.24 -11.86 -0.23
CA VAL A 420 11.68 -11.65 -1.62
C VAL A 420 12.02 -12.97 -2.31
N GLN A 421 12.66 -13.91 -1.59
CA GLN A 421 13.00 -15.23 -2.13
C GLN A 421 11.76 -16.09 -2.37
N ILE A 422 10.80 -16.08 -1.44
CA ILE A 422 9.55 -16.82 -1.55
C ILE A 422 8.71 -16.27 -2.73
N SER A 423 8.60 -14.94 -2.85
CA SER A 423 7.76 -14.30 -3.86
C SER A 423 8.32 -14.44 -5.29
N LYS A 424 9.64 -14.50 -5.44
CA LYS A 424 10.36 -14.48 -6.73
C LYS A 424 10.04 -13.24 -7.59
N MET A 425 9.51 -12.18 -6.99
CA MET A 425 9.09 -10.96 -7.69
C MET A 425 10.27 -10.03 -8.01
N PHE A 426 11.40 -10.21 -7.33
CA PHE A 426 12.60 -9.41 -7.47
C PHE A 426 13.78 -10.27 -7.93
N LYS A 427 14.65 -9.71 -8.77
CA LYS A 427 15.97 -10.30 -9.04
C LYS A 427 16.89 -9.98 -7.86
N THR A 428 17.25 -11.00 -7.09
CA THR A 428 18.16 -10.89 -5.94
C THR A 428 19.23 -11.98 -5.98
N LYS A 429 20.28 -11.81 -5.17
CA LYS A 429 21.28 -12.86 -4.95
C LYS A 429 20.56 -14.10 -4.40
N GLN A 430 20.70 -15.23 -5.09
CA GLN A 430 20.06 -16.48 -4.67
C GLN A 430 20.70 -16.96 -3.36
N LEU A 431 19.86 -17.38 -2.42
CA LEU A 431 20.26 -18.14 -1.23
C LEU A 431 19.44 -19.42 -1.20
N ASN A 432 20.06 -20.51 -0.77
CA ASN A 432 19.40 -21.78 -0.53
C ASN A 432 19.10 -21.87 0.97
N VAL A 433 17.86 -21.60 1.35
CA VAL A 433 17.46 -21.62 2.76
C VAL A 433 16.63 -22.89 3.03
N SER A 434 17.12 -23.71 3.95
CA SER A 434 16.46 -24.92 4.42
C SER A 434 16.03 -24.74 5.88
N GLU A 435 14.72 -24.71 6.09
CA GLU A 435 14.12 -24.56 7.41
C GLU A 435 13.37 -25.84 7.77
N ALA A 436 13.68 -26.37 8.95
CA ALA A 436 13.17 -27.63 9.46
C ALA A 436 12.11 -27.41 10.54
N SER A 437 11.13 -28.30 10.61
CA SER A 437 10.03 -28.19 11.57
C SER A 437 10.44 -28.54 13.00
N VAL A 438 10.00 -27.71 13.94
CA VAL A 438 10.25 -27.95 15.38
C VAL A 438 9.37 -29.03 16.01
N TYR A 439 8.26 -29.39 15.35
CA TYR A 439 7.24 -30.30 15.87
C TYR A 439 7.01 -31.51 14.96
N ASN A 440 6.47 -32.57 15.56
CA ASN A 440 5.83 -33.66 14.83
C ASN A 440 4.42 -33.24 14.36
N TYR A 441 4.10 -33.55 13.12
CA TYR A 441 2.76 -33.41 12.55
C TYR A 441 2.18 -34.78 12.25
N GLU A 442 1.05 -35.06 12.85
CA GLU A 442 0.50 -36.41 12.93
C GLU A 442 -0.97 -36.39 12.52
N PHE A 443 -1.47 -37.51 12.03
CA PHE A 443 -2.89 -37.74 11.91
C PHE A 443 -3.29 -38.99 12.67
N ALA A 444 -4.53 -39.03 13.13
CA ALA A 444 -5.17 -40.26 13.56
C ALA A 444 -6.43 -40.50 12.75
N ILE A 445 -6.68 -41.76 12.39
CA ILE A 445 -7.89 -42.16 11.68
C ILE A 445 -8.72 -43.07 12.58
N SER A 446 -10.02 -42.81 12.62
CA SER A 446 -10.99 -43.60 13.38
C SER A 446 -12.27 -43.83 12.55
N GLY A 447 -12.77 -45.06 12.60
CA GLY A 447 -14.06 -45.48 12.06
C GLY A 447 -14.99 -45.94 13.18
N ASP A 448 -16.27 -46.16 12.88
CA ASP A 448 -17.32 -46.45 13.88
C ASP A 448 -17.03 -47.66 14.81
N ASP A 449 -16.18 -48.61 14.40
CA ASP A 449 -15.90 -49.86 15.13
C ASP A 449 -14.39 -50.27 15.16
N GLU A 450 -13.47 -49.38 14.77
CA GLU A 450 -12.02 -49.69 14.67
C GLU A 450 -11.18 -48.86 15.66
N ASP A 451 -10.08 -49.45 16.13
CA ASP A 451 -9.12 -48.76 17.00
C ASP A 451 -8.50 -47.54 16.29
N GLU A 452 -8.26 -46.46 17.03
CA GLU A 452 -7.63 -45.24 16.51
C GLU A 452 -6.19 -45.55 16.05
N ILE A 453 -5.89 -45.32 14.77
CA ILE A 453 -4.55 -45.50 14.22
C ILE A 453 -3.91 -44.13 14.02
N LYS A 454 -2.87 -43.86 14.82
CA LYS A 454 -2.10 -42.62 14.78
C LYS A 454 -0.79 -42.81 14.02
N GLN A 455 -0.48 -41.89 13.10
CA GLN A 455 0.73 -41.92 12.29
C GLN A 455 1.34 -40.51 12.13
N VAL A 456 2.68 -40.44 12.19
CA VAL A 456 3.43 -39.23 11.90
C VAL A 456 3.49 -39.01 10.38
N VAL A 457 3.01 -37.85 9.92
CA VAL A 457 3.11 -37.42 8.52
C VAL A 457 4.43 -36.71 8.27
N PHE A 458 4.69 -35.67 9.04
CA PHE A 458 5.92 -34.88 8.97
C PHE A 458 6.59 -34.94 10.34
N PRO A 459 7.65 -35.75 10.51
CA PRO A 459 8.40 -35.76 11.76
C PRO A 459 9.08 -34.41 12.00
N LYS A 460 9.43 -34.13 13.25
CA LYS A 460 10.37 -33.06 13.62
C LYS A 460 11.60 -33.14 12.71
N GLY A 461 12.05 -32.00 12.21
CA GLY A 461 13.12 -31.91 11.22
C GLY A 461 12.65 -31.83 9.77
N SER A 462 11.37 -32.08 9.47
CA SER A 462 10.84 -32.02 8.09
C SER A 462 10.89 -30.59 7.53
N SER A 463 11.24 -30.44 6.24
CA SER A 463 11.20 -29.13 5.59
C SER A 463 9.76 -28.62 5.42
N TYR A 464 9.59 -27.30 5.50
CA TYR A 464 8.32 -26.65 5.17
C TYR A 464 8.02 -26.64 3.65
N ASN A 465 6.76 -26.34 3.31
CA ASN A 465 6.21 -26.36 1.94
C ASN A 465 6.26 -27.75 1.27
N GLN A 466 6.04 -28.81 2.04
CA GLN A 466 5.97 -30.19 1.58
C GLN A 466 4.54 -30.70 1.51
N ILE A 467 4.34 -31.69 0.63
CA ILE A 467 3.09 -32.43 0.49
C ILE A 467 3.45 -33.91 0.60
N LYS A 468 2.71 -34.65 1.43
CA LYS A 468 2.79 -36.11 1.52
C LYS A 468 1.43 -36.71 1.24
N GLU A 469 1.42 -37.74 0.41
CA GLU A 469 0.22 -38.51 0.11
C GLU A 469 0.33 -39.86 0.81
N ILE A 470 -0.69 -40.20 1.59
CA ILE A 470 -0.74 -41.43 2.38
C ILE A 470 -1.94 -42.25 1.92
N GLU A 471 -1.69 -43.53 1.61
CA GLU A 471 -2.74 -44.50 1.30
C GLU A 471 -3.47 -44.90 2.58
N LEU A 472 -4.69 -44.40 2.76
CA LEU A 472 -5.50 -44.62 3.96
C LEU A 472 -6.20 -45.98 3.94
N THR A 473 -6.45 -46.59 2.76
CA THR A 473 -7.04 -47.94 2.63
C THR A 473 -6.28 -49.04 3.37
N LYS A 474 -4.97 -48.87 3.57
CA LYS A 474 -4.13 -49.82 4.32
C LYS A 474 -4.36 -49.76 5.82
N LEU A 475 -4.98 -48.69 6.30
CA LEU A 475 -5.08 -48.37 7.71
C LEU A 475 -6.48 -48.69 8.26
N PHE A 476 -7.55 -48.63 7.44
CA PHE A 476 -8.92 -48.82 7.93
C PHE A 476 -9.85 -49.37 6.83
N ASN A 477 -10.98 -49.99 7.21
CA ASN A 477 -11.95 -50.50 6.24
C ASN A 477 -12.78 -49.37 5.60
N THR A 478 -12.59 -49.16 4.29
CA THR A 478 -13.10 -48.02 3.52
C THR A 478 -14.59 -48.05 3.17
N SER A 479 -15.32 -49.03 3.70
CA SER A 479 -16.75 -49.21 3.44
C SER A 479 -17.66 -48.32 4.30
N LYS A 480 -17.11 -47.57 5.27
CA LYS A 480 -17.86 -46.71 6.20
C LYS A 480 -17.32 -45.28 6.24
N ASP A 481 -18.10 -44.39 6.85
CA ASP A 481 -17.67 -43.04 7.17
C ASP A 481 -16.55 -43.10 8.24
N PHE A 482 -15.65 -42.13 8.19
CA PHE A 482 -14.48 -42.09 9.07
C PHE A 482 -14.11 -40.65 9.41
N THR A 483 -13.34 -40.49 10.49
CA THR A 483 -12.78 -39.20 10.89
C THR A 483 -11.26 -39.22 10.83
N ILE A 484 -10.67 -38.09 10.46
CA ILE A 484 -9.23 -37.86 10.48
C ILE A 484 -8.94 -36.71 11.43
N ASP A 485 -8.34 -37.02 12.56
CA ASP A 485 -7.84 -36.06 13.52
C ASP A 485 -6.41 -35.66 13.17
N LEU A 486 -6.11 -34.37 13.28
CA LEU A 486 -4.80 -33.79 13.01
C LEU A 486 -4.19 -33.24 14.29
N TYR A 487 -2.93 -33.58 14.50
CA TYR A 487 -2.17 -33.23 15.69
C TYR A 487 -0.90 -32.45 15.33
N GLU A 488 -0.56 -31.48 16.18
CA GLU A 488 0.74 -30.81 16.21
C GLU A 488 1.35 -31.08 17.58
N GLU A 489 2.49 -31.76 17.62
CA GLU A 489 3.16 -32.18 18.85
C GLU A 489 2.20 -32.91 19.80
N SER A 490 1.49 -33.91 19.27
CA SER A 490 0.45 -34.67 19.98
C SER A 490 -0.73 -33.86 20.54
N LYS A 491 -0.86 -32.57 20.21
CA LYS A 491 -2.04 -31.76 20.54
C LYS A 491 -2.99 -31.72 19.37
N LEU A 492 -4.23 -32.18 19.59
CA LEU A 492 -5.29 -32.14 18.60
C LEU A 492 -5.60 -30.68 18.22
N TYR A 493 -5.66 -30.37 16.93
CA TYR A 493 -6.05 -29.03 16.48
C TYR A 493 -7.18 -29.03 15.43
N GLY A 494 -7.33 -30.10 14.65
CA GLY A 494 -8.36 -30.19 13.61
C GLY A 494 -8.86 -31.61 13.43
N GLN A 495 -10.12 -31.76 13.05
CA GLN A 495 -10.79 -33.01 12.78
C GLN A 495 -11.53 -32.90 11.45
N TYR A 496 -11.24 -33.78 10.51
CA TYR A 496 -11.95 -33.89 9.24
C TYR A 496 -12.92 -35.04 9.32
N ILE A 497 -14.20 -34.75 9.09
CA ILE A 497 -15.23 -35.79 8.97
C ILE A 497 -15.46 -36.04 7.49
N SER A 498 -15.23 -37.28 7.06
CA SER A 498 -15.54 -37.74 5.71
C SER A 498 -16.84 -38.54 5.76
N SER A 499 -17.92 -37.94 5.24
CA SER A 499 -19.23 -38.60 5.12
C SER A 499 -19.50 -39.05 3.69
N ASP A 500 -20.49 -39.93 3.51
CA ASP A 500 -21.00 -40.34 2.18
C ASP A 500 -19.93 -40.99 1.28
N VAL A 501 -18.94 -41.65 1.90
CA VAL A 501 -17.77 -42.24 1.22
C VAL A 501 -18.23 -43.24 0.16
N LEU A 502 -19.12 -44.16 0.52
CA LEU A 502 -19.69 -45.16 -0.39
C LEU A 502 -20.40 -44.54 -1.59
N SER A 503 -21.16 -43.45 -1.40
CA SER A 503 -21.88 -42.80 -2.49
C SER A 503 -20.92 -42.11 -3.46
N SER A 504 -19.83 -41.53 -2.93
CA SER A 504 -18.79 -40.86 -3.71
C SER A 504 -17.95 -41.85 -4.51
N ILE A 505 -17.70 -43.03 -3.95
CA ILE A 505 -17.05 -44.15 -4.64
C ILE A 505 -17.97 -44.72 -5.73
N LYS A 506 -19.28 -44.88 -5.48
CA LYS A 506 -20.24 -45.34 -6.51
C LYS A 506 -20.35 -44.42 -7.73
N LYS A 507 -20.08 -43.12 -7.58
CA LYS A 507 -20.06 -42.15 -8.70
C LYS A 507 -18.92 -42.38 -9.70
N LEU A 508 -17.93 -43.22 -9.38
CA LEU A 508 -16.79 -43.49 -10.26
C LEU A 508 -17.11 -44.44 -11.43
N ASP A 509 -18.35 -44.89 -11.61
CA ASP A 509 -18.79 -45.76 -12.73
C ASP A 509 -17.83 -46.94 -12.96
N PHE A 510 -17.45 -47.61 -11.86
CA PHE A 510 -16.49 -48.71 -11.91
C PHE A 510 -17.06 -49.91 -12.70
N ASN A 511 -16.54 -50.16 -13.89
CA ASN A 511 -16.66 -51.48 -14.51
C ASN A 511 -15.71 -52.46 -13.79
N SER A 512 -16.20 -53.65 -13.45
CA SER A 512 -15.44 -54.70 -12.75
C SER A 512 -14.16 -55.14 -13.49
N SER A 513 -14.04 -54.82 -14.79
CA SER A 513 -12.85 -55.06 -15.62
C SER A 513 -11.77 -53.97 -15.53
N GLU A 514 -12.07 -52.77 -15.03
CA GLU A 514 -11.13 -51.64 -14.98
C GLU A 514 -10.53 -51.41 -13.58
N CYS A 515 -11.17 -51.97 -12.55
CA CYS A 515 -10.81 -51.79 -11.14
C CYS A 515 -10.72 -53.12 -10.39
N SER A 516 -9.84 -54.01 -10.87
CA SER A 516 -9.70 -55.39 -10.36
C SER A 516 -9.33 -55.46 -8.87
N ASN A 517 -8.60 -54.46 -8.35
CA ASN A 517 -8.16 -54.38 -6.95
C ASN A 517 -9.02 -53.46 -6.06
N GLY A 518 -10.16 -52.94 -6.56
CA GLY A 518 -11.03 -52.02 -5.83
C GLY A 518 -10.53 -50.56 -5.79
N ALA A 519 -11.27 -49.70 -5.08
CA ALA A 519 -10.95 -48.27 -4.95
C ALA A 519 -10.05 -48.02 -3.73
N LYS A 520 -8.88 -47.39 -3.95
CA LYS A 520 -7.95 -46.97 -2.90
C LYS A 520 -8.19 -45.53 -2.49
N ILE A 521 -8.09 -45.23 -1.19
CA ILE A 521 -8.30 -43.88 -0.65
C ILE A 521 -6.95 -43.30 -0.25
N TYR A 522 -6.67 -42.08 -0.72
CA TYR A 522 -5.44 -41.35 -0.43
C TYR A 522 -5.75 -40.04 0.27
N GLY A 523 -5.08 -39.78 1.39
CA GLY A 523 -5.07 -38.50 2.09
C GLY A 523 -3.87 -37.68 1.66
N LYS A 524 -4.11 -36.48 1.12
CA LYS A 524 -3.06 -35.54 0.72
C LYS A 524 -2.84 -34.51 1.82
N PHE A 525 -1.77 -34.67 2.58
CA PHE A 525 -1.39 -33.80 3.67
C PHE A 525 -0.37 -32.77 3.22
N LYS A 526 -0.46 -31.56 3.76
CA LYS A 526 0.44 -30.45 3.45
C LYS A 526 0.93 -29.76 4.69
N LEU A 527 2.22 -29.48 4.72
CA LEU A 527 2.85 -28.55 5.64
C LEU A 527 3.30 -27.32 4.84
N SER A 528 2.59 -26.21 4.96
CA SER A 528 2.79 -25.02 4.13
C SER A 528 4.01 -24.17 4.55
N GLU A 529 4.41 -23.21 3.69
CA GLU A 529 5.45 -22.21 3.99
C GLU A 529 5.12 -21.37 5.25
N SER A 530 3.84 -21.19 5.59
CA SER A 530 3.42 -20.52 6.83
C SER A 530 3.32 -21.47 8.03
N ARG A 531 3.90 -22.67 7.95
CA ARG A 531 3.87 -23.72 9.01
C ARG A 531 2.46 -24.17 9.40
N ILE A 532 1.50 -24.00 8.49
CA ILE A 532 0.14 -24.51 8.67
C ILE A 532 0.11 -25.93 8.13
N PHE A 533 -0.28 -26.88 8.99
CA PHE A 533 -0.51 -28.27 8.63
C PHE A 533 -1.98 -28.42 8.25
N THR A 534 -2.28 -29.12 7.15
CA THR A 534 -3.65 -29.33 6.67
C THR A 534 -3.77 -30.64 5.91
N LEU A 535 -4.95 -31.24 5.94
CA LEU A 535 -5.38 -32.22 4.94
C LEU A 535 -5.98 -31.45 3.75
N GLU A 536 -5.28 -31.41 2.60
CA GLU A 536 -5.74 -30.67 1.40
C GLU A 536 -6.91 -31.38 0.71
N SER A 537 -6.85 -32.70 0.63
CA SER A 537 -7.90 -33.48 -0.04
C SER A 537 -7.84 -34.94 0.36
N ILE A 538 -8.99 -35.61 0.33
CA ILE A 538 -9.07 -37.08 0.30
C ILE A 538 -9.56 -37.50 -1.09
N GLN A 539 -8.85 -38.42 -1.72
CA GLN A 539 -9.12 -38.86 -3.08
C GLN A 539 -9.30 -40.39 -3.13
N ALA A 540 -10.39 -40.85 -3.72
CA ALA A 540 -10.55 -42.24 -4.12
C ALA A 540 -9.99 -42.42 -5.54
N ARG A 541 -9.17 -43.46 -5.75
CA ARG A 541 -8.54 -43.79 -7.05
C ARG A 541 -8.76 -45.25 -7.39
N CYS A 542 -9.03 -45.51 -8.67
CA CYS A 542 -9.03 -46.86 -9.21
C CYS A 542 -7.61 -47.35 -9.46
N GLU A 543 -7.28 -48.57 -9.04
CA GLU A 543 -6.02 -49.22 -9.42
C GLU A 543 -6.33 -50.46 -10.27
N GLY A 544 -5.99 -50.37 -11.57
CA GLY A 544 -5.95 -51.52 -12.46
C GLY A 544 -4.53 -52.11 -12.48
N GLU A 545 -4.39 -53.37 -12.91
CA GLU A 545 -3.08 -54.03 -13.03
C GLU A 545 -2.14 -53.21 -13.93
N THR A 546 -1.10 -52.62 -13.34
CA THR A 546 0.07 -52.17 -14.08
C THR A 546 1.09 -53.30 -14.07
N ASN A 547 1.41 -53.84 -15.24
CA ASN A 547 2.60 -54.68 -15.39
C ASN A 547 3.81 -53.89 -14.87
N GLU A 548 4.45 -54.44 -13.86
CA GLU A 548 5.70 -53.95 -13.29
C GLU A 548 6.77 -53.91 -14.39
N ASP A 549 7.33 -52.72 -14.62
CA ASP A 549 8.73 -52.58 -14.99
C ASP A 549 9.28 -51.34 -14.29
N ILE A 550 10.30 -51.61 -13.49
CA ILE A 550 11.05 -50.70 -12.62
C ILE A 550 11.75 -49.64 -13.48
N ASN A 551 11.64 -48.37 -13.09
CA ASN A 551 12.79 -47.49 -12.89
C ASN A 551 12.35 -46.22 -12.14
N ASP A 552 13.00 -46.02 -11.00
CA ASP A 552 13.02 -44.79 -10.23
C ASP A 552 13.54 -43.64 -11.09
N ASP A 553 12.83 -42.51 -11.07
CA ASP A 553 13.44 -41.21 -11.36
C ASP A 553 12.75 -40.14 -10.51
N GLU A 554 13.49 -39.69 -9.51
CA GLU A 554 13.18 -38.54 -8.67
C GLU A 554 13.19 -37.24 -9.49
N GLY A 555 12.22 -36.37 -9.20
CA GLY A 555 12.41 -34.92 -9.25
C GLY A 555 12.55 -34.25 -10.62
N LYS A 556 11.46 -33.67 -11.12
CA LYS A 556 11.42 -32.29 -11.69
C LYS A 556 9.99 -31.88 -12.05
N SER A 557 9.43 -30.94 -11.28
CA SER A 557 8.27 -30.17 -11.71
C SER A 557 8.71 -29.10 -12.73
N SER A 558 8.77 -29.44 -14.01
CA SER A 558 8.98 -28.46 -15.09
C SER A 558 7.64 -27.93 -15.59
N GLY A 559 7.54 -26.59 -15.59
CA GLY A 559 6.33 -25.83 -15.81
C GLY A 559 5.75 -25.86 -17.22
N PHE A 560 4.53 -25.35 -17.28
CA PHE A 560 3.61 -25.20 -18.39
C PHE A 560 4.10 -24.28 -19.55
N PHE A 561 5.35 -23.79 -19.51
CA PHE A 561 5.85 -22.74 -20.41
C PHE A 561 6.82 -23.21 -21.53
N ASP A 562 7.24 -24.47 -21.56
CA ASP A 562 8.15 -24.98 -22.62
C ASP A 562 7.46 -25.47 -23.91
N LYS A 563 6.13 -25.41 -23.99
CA LYS A 563 5.37 -25.83 -25.19
C LYS A 563 5.12 -24.74 -26.24
N LEU A 564 5.84 -23.61 -26.19
CA LEU A 564 5.63 -22.47 -27.10
C LEU A 564 6.86 -22.00 -27.87
N LYS A 565 7.95 -22.76 -27.89
CA LYS A 565 9.06 -22.55 -28.81
C LYS A 565 9.57 -23.87 -29.35
N ASN A 566 9.04 -24.28 -30.51
CA ASN A 566 9.81 -24.83 -31.63
C ASN A 566 8.84 -25.27 -32.73
N LYS A 567 8.69 -24.40 -33.73
CA LYS A 567 8.12 -24.73 -35.04
C LYS A 567 9.00 -24.01 -36.07
N LYS A 568 9.32 -24.73 -37.16
CA LYS A 568 10.27 -24.48 -38.27
C LYS A 568 11.53 -25.33 -38.11
N ASP A 569 11.95 -26.18 -39.05
CA ASP A 569 11.53 -26.46 -40.43
C ASP A 569 11.94 -27.91 -40.77
N SER A 570 11.25 -28.52 -41.75
CA SER A 570 11.78 -29.38 -42.84
C SER A 570 10.76 -30.45 -43.24
N GLN A 571 10.31 -30.34 -44.50
CA GLN A 571 9.54 -31.34 -45.23
C GLN A 571 10.44 -32.48 -45.73
N GLN A 572 9.98 -33.73 -45.68
CA GLN A 572 9.88 -34.62 -46.86
C GLN A 572 9.23 -35.97 -46.52
N GLN A 573 8.32 -36.35 -47.43
CA GLN A 573 7.75 -37.66 -47.79
C GLN A 573 8.81 -38.80 -47.86
N ASP A 574 8.56 -40.11 -47.71
CA ASP A 574 7.39 -40.98 -47.97
C ASP A 574 7.44 -42.29 -47.12
N ASP A 575 6.26 -42.92 -47.07
CA ASP A 575 5.81 -44.29 -46.71
C ASP A 575 6.80 -45.43 -46.38
N GLU A 576 6.54 -46.16 -45.29
CA GLU A 576 5.94 -47.52 -45.35
C GLU A 576 5.63 -48.11 -43.95
N SER A 577 4.40 -48.65 -43.84
CA SER A 577 3.91 -49.68 -42.92
C SER A 577 4.58 -49.88 -41.54
N ASN A 578 3.87 -49.55 -40.46
CA ASN A 578 3.57 -50.56 -39.43
C ASN A 578 2.43 -50.18 -38.48
N GLN A 579 1.69 -51.20 -38.10
CA GLN A 579 0.41 -51.18 -37.40
C GLN A 579 0.42 -50.32 -36.13
N LYS A 580 -0.54 -49.40 -36.03
CA LYS A 580 -0.94 -48.74 -34.77
C LYS A 580 -1.40 -49.81 -33.77
N ILE A 581 -0.53 -50.17 -32.84
CA ILE A 581 -0.96 -50.70 -31.54
C ILE A 581 -1.37 -49.49 -30.70
N LEU A 582 -2.67 -49.20 -30.70
CA LEU A 582 -3.29 -48.34 -29.68
C LEU A 582 -3.13 -49.05 -28.33
N LYS A 583 -2.14 -48.65 -27.53
CA LYS A 583 -2.13 -48.97 -26.10
C LYS A 583 -3.25 -48.14 -25.42
N PRO A 584 -4.21 -48.78 -24.72
CA PRO A 584 -5.27 -48.05 -24.03
C PRO A 584 -4.70 -47.32 -22.80
N LYS A 585 -5.17 -46.08 -22.58
CA LYS A 585 -4.92 -45.29 -21.37
C LYS A 585 -5.66 -45.91 -20.19
N ILE A 586 -5.01 -46.76 -19.41
CA ILE A 586 -5.48 -47.16 -18.08
C ILE A 586 -4.76 -46.23 -17.09
N SER A 587 -5.48 -45.34 -16.36
CA SER A 587 -4.99 -44.69 -15.09
C SER A 587 -5.75 -43.44 -14.55
N ASN A 588 -6.94 -43.01 -15.01
CA ASN A 588 -7.47 -41.69 -14.58
C ASN A 588 -8.90 -41.61 -14.03
N LEU A 589 -9.41 -42.63 -13.34
CA LEU A 589 -10.63 -42.50 -12.54
C LEU A 589 -10.28 -42.07 -11.10
N LYS A 590 -10.55 -40.78 -10.77
CA LYS A 590 -10.32 -40.18 -9.44
C LYS A 590 -11.54 -39.37 -9.02
N THR A 591 -11.98 -39.51 -7.76
CA THR A 591 -13.04 -38.69 -7.16
C THR A 591 -12.60 -38.15 -5.82
N LEU A 592 -12.91 -36.87 -5.54
CA LEU A 592 -12.70 -36.24 -4.25
C LEU A 592 -13.80 -36.68 -3.27
N LEU A 593 -13.41 -37.12 -2.09
CA LEU A 593 -14.35 -37.39 -1.01
C LEU A 593 -14.69 -36.07 -0.28
N PRO A 594 -15.97 -35.84 0.06
CA PRO A 594 -16.35 -34.64 0.77
C PRO A 594 -15.78 -34.70 2.19
N THR A 595 -15.11 -33.64 2.60
CA THR A 595 -14.56 -33.53 3.96
C THR A 595 -15.00 -32.22 4.59
N LYS A 596 -15.35 -32.28 5.86
CA LYS A 596 -15.67 -31.11 6.67
C LYS A 596 -14.69 -30.99 7.83
N LEU A 597 -13.87 -29.94 7.80
CA LEU A 597 -12.97 -29.59 8.89
C LEU A 597 -13.76 -28.98 10.07
N LYS A 598 -13.62 -29.57 11.24
CA LYS A 598 -13.95 -29.04 12.55
C LYS A 598 -12.64 -28.75 13.29
N TYR A 599 -12.50 -27.57 13.88
CA TYR A 599 -11.33 -27.25 14.69
C TYR A 599 -11.58 -27.71 16.12
N ALA A 600 -10.56 -28.32 16.75
CA ALA A 600 -10.62 -28.73 18.15
C ALA A 600 -10.46 -27.54 19.11
N SER A 601 -9.81 -26.47 18.64
CA SER A 601 -9.58 -25.22 19.37
C SER A 601 -9.99 -24.01 18.52
N SER A 602 -9.23 -22.90 18.60
CA SER A 602 -9.52 -21.68 17.85
C SER A 602 -9.47 -21.90 16.33
N ARG A 603 -10.64 -21.83 15.69
CA ARG A 603 -10.79 -21.86 14.22
C ARG A 603 -10.35 -20.56 13.57
N PRO A 604 -10.07 -20.50 12.26
CA PRO A 604 -9.97 -19.25 11.53
C PRO A 604 -11.29 -18.47 11.51
N LEU A 605 -11.20 -17.15 11.35
CA LEU A 605 -12.40 -16.32 11.18
C LEU A 605 -13.18 -16.74 9.93
N GLY A 606 -14.51 -16.87 10.07
CA GLY A 606 -15.40 -17.15 8.95
C GLY A 606 -15.51 -15.94 8.00
N SER A 607 -15.85 -16.17 6.73
CA SER A 607 -15.97 -15.11 5.72
C SER A 607 -16.95 -14.01 6.11
N ALA A 608 -18.12 -14.36 6.66
CA ALA A 608 -19.12 -13.40 7.13
C ALA A 608 -18.57 -12.50 8.25
N THR A 609 -17.92 -13.10 9.26
CA THR A 609 -17.28 -12.35 10.35
C THR A 609 -16.13 -11.47 9.84
N LYS A 610 -15.31 -11.96 8.90
CA LYS A 610 -14.26 -11.14 8.27
C LYS A 610 -14.86 -9.93 7.55
N GLN A 611 -15.99 -10.10 6.86
CA GLN A 611 -16.67 -9.00 6.17
C GLN A 611 -17.22 -7.97 7.16
N GLU A 612 -17.82 -8.42 8.27
CA GLU A 612 -18.30 -7.55 9.36
C GLU A 612 -17.15 -6.72 9.95
N LEU A 613 -16.06 -7.37 10.37
CA LEU A 613 -14.90 -6.71 10.96
C LEU A 613 -14.21 -5.77 9.97
N ARG A 614 -14.08 -6.15 8.69
CA ARG A 614 -13.57 -5.24 7.65
C ARG A 614 -14.44 -4.00 7.48
N SER A 615 -15.76 -4.16 7.55
CA SER A 615 -16.69 -3.02 7.45
C SER A 615 -16.53 -2.08 8.63
N HIS A 616 -16.34 -2.62 9.84
CA HIS A 616 -16.05 -1.82 11.03
C HIS A 616 -14.69 -1.11 10.94
N LEU A 617 -13.62 -1.81 10.54
CA LEU A 617 -12.31 -1.21 10.30
C LEU A 617 -12.36 -0.09 9.25
N HIS A 618 -13.12 -0.27 8.17
CA HIS A 618 -13.33 0.77 7.16
C HIS A 618 -14.02 2.02 7.73
N LEU A 619 -15.03 1.82 8.59
CA LEU A 619 -15.69 2.93 9.30
C LEU A 619 -14.68 3.68 10.19
N LEU A 620 -13.87 2.96 10.97
CA LEU A 620 -12.84 3.56 11.82
C LEU A 620 -11.79 4.31 11.00
N ASN A 621 -11.33 3.74 9.89
CA ASN A 621 -10.39 4.39 8.97
C ASN A 621 -10.98 5.69 8.38
N SER A 622 -12.27 5.69 8.04
CA SER A 622 -12.95 6.87 7.53
C SER A 622 -13.05 7.98 8.59
N LYS A 623 -13.38 7.62 9.83
CA LYS A 623 -13.41 8.56 10.97
C LYS A 623 -12.04 9.14 11.26
N ASP A 624 -11.00 8.31 11.30
CA ASP A 624 -9.63 8.75 11.54
C ASP A 624 -9.14 9.70 10.44
N LEU A 625 -9.43 9.39 9.17
CA LEU A 625 -9.09 10.25 8.05
C LEU A 625 -9.78 11.63 8.16
N GLN A 626 -11.07 11.66 8.50
CA GLN A 626 -11.80 12.92 8.70
C GLN A 626 -11.20 13.75 9.84
N ARG A 627 -10.84 13.12 10.96
CA ARG A 627 -10.21 13.80 12.10
C ARG A 627 -8.83 14.36 11.73
N ARG A 628 -8.00 13.59 11.02
CA ARG A 628 -6.70 14.05 10.53
C ARG A 628 -6.83 15.22 9.57
N GLN A 629 -7.69 15.12 8.55
CA GLN A 629 -7.94 16.20 7.59
C GLN A 629 -8.47 17.47 8.26
N ARG A 630 -9.33 17.33 9.26
CA ARG A 630 -9.83 18.46 10.04
C ARG A 630 -8.69 19.13 10.83
N SER A 631 -7.88 18.35 11.54
CA SER A 631 -6.72 18.86 12.28
C SER A 631 -5.69 19.54 11.37
N GLU A 632 -5.37 18.95 10.21
CA GLU A 632 -4.49 19.56 9.22
C GLU A 632 -5.03 20.92 8.72
N LYS A 633 -6.35 21.03 8.54
CA LYS A 633 -6.97 22.28 8.10
C LYS A 633 -7.01 23.34 9.20
N LEU A 634 -7.21 22.96 10.45
CA LEU A 634 -7.07 23.86 11.59
C LEU A 634 -5.64 24.40 11.68
N ASN A 635 -4.65 23.52 11.58
CA ASN A 635 -3.23 23.92 11.57
C ASN A 635 -2.88 24.81 10.37
N GLU A 636 -3.46 24.56 9.20
CA GLU A 636 -3.31 25.44 8.02
C GLU A 636 -3.88 26.83 8.30
N LEU A 637 -5.09 26.92 8.88
CA LEU A 637 -5.70 28.19 9.25
C LEU A 637 -4.83 28.93 10.27
N GLU A 638 -4.42 28.27 11.34
CA GLU A 638 -3.56 28.85 12.37
C GLU A 638 -2.24 29.40 11.78
N ALA A 639 -1.56 28.59 10.96
CA ALA A 639 -0.32 29.02 10.30
C ALA A 639 -0.53 30.24 9.39
N ILE A 640 -1.63 30.29 8.65
CA ILE A 640 -1.97 31.45 7.82
C ILE A 640 -2.24 32.67 8.68
N LEU A 641 -3.01 32.55 9.76
CA LEU A 641 -3.31 33.67 10.65
C LEU A 641 -2.04 34.30 11.21
N TYR A 642 -1.10 33.49 11.71
CA TYR A 642 0.18 33.99 12.20
C TYR A 642 1.06 34.57 11.08
N LYS A 643 1.10 33.93 9.91
CA LYS A 643 1.86 34.46 8.75
C LYS A 643 1.33 35.83 8.32
N VAL A 644 0.01 35.96 8.16
CA VAL A 644 -0.64 37.20 7.72
C VAL A 644 -0.49 38.28 8.78
N ARG A 645 -0.63 37.93 10.07
CA ARG A 645 -0.40 38.85 11.18
C ARG A 645 1.02 39.43 11.15
N ALA A 646 2.03 38.57 10.99
CA ALA A 646 3.41 39.02 10.89
C ALA A 646 3.61 39.97 9.70
N PHE A 647 3.02 39.66 8.55
CA PHE A 647 3.09 40.51 7.36
C PHE A 647 2.47 41.90 7.57
N ILE A 648 1.26 41.98 8.15
CA ILE A 648 0.62 43.29 8.37
C ILE A 648 1.28 44.12 9.48
N GLU A 649 2.09 43.49 10.33
CA GLU A 649 2.89 44.15 11.37
C GLU A 649 4.26 44.64 10.84
N GLU A 650 4.62 44.35 9.59
CA GLU A 650 5.84 44.86 8.96
C GLU A 650 5.80 46.40 8.79
N GLU A 651 6.90 47.08 9.14
CA GLU A 651 6.98 48.55 9.15
C GLU A 651 6.59 49.16 7.79
N GLU A 652 7.04 48.56 6.68
CA GLU A 652 6.71 49.03 5.34
C GLU A 652 5.21 48.87 5.01
N VAL A 653 4.57 47.78 5.49
CA VAL A 653 3.14 47.52 5.29
C VAL A 653 2.29 48.46 6.13
N ILE A 654 2.69 48.74 7.36
CA ILE A 654 2.03 49.70 8.24
C ILE A 654 2.11 51.12 7.66
N GLU A 655 3.30 51.54 7.20
CA GLU A 655 3.52 52.90 6.70
C GLU A 655 2.85 53.17 5.36
N LYS A 656 2.90 52.19 4.44
CA LYS A 656 2.53 52.41 3.03
C LYS A 656 1.28 51.67 2.60
N GLY A 657 0.84 50.65 3.34
CA GLY A 657 -0.28 49.80 2.96
C GLY A 657 -1.67 50.42 3.17
N PRO A 658 -2.72 49.74 2.67
CA PRO A 658 -4.11 50.20 2.77
C PRO A 658 -4.63 50.09 4.21
N SER A 659 -4.59 51.21 4.95
CA SER A 659 -4.90 51.25 6.40
C SER A 659 -6.24 50.64 6.80
N GLU A 660 -7.33 50.91 6.07
CA GLU A 660 -8.66 50.37 6.37
C GLU A 660 -8.73 48.85 6.20
N ILE A 661 -8.09 48.32 5.14
CA ILE A 661 -8.05 46.87 4.88
C ILE A 661 -7.16 46.18 5.92
N ILE A 662 -6.04 46.80 6.30
CA ILE A 662 -5.13 46.29 7.33
C ILE A 662 -5.85 46.21 8.69
N GLU A 663 -6.55 47.27 9.10
CA GLU A 663 -7.29 47.28 10.38
C GLU A 663 -8.39 46.21 10.41
N ASN A 664 -9.17 46.11 9.34
CA ASN A 664 -10.22 45.08 9.21
C ASN A 664 -9.64 43.66 9.26
N LEU A 665 -8.56 43.42 8.53
CA LEU A 665 -7.88 42.12 8.52
C LEU A 665 -7.29 41.79 9.89
N ASN A 666 -6.69 42.76 10.59
CA ASN A 666 -6.17 42.57 11.93
C ASN A 666 -7.27 42.21 12.95
N SER A 667 -8.41 42.90 12.89
CA SER A 667 -9.58 42.58 13.71
C SER A 667 -10.06 41.15 13.45
N LYS A 668 -10.13 40.75 12.18
CA LYS A 668 -10.58 39.43 11.75
C LYS A 668 -9.62 38.31 12.14
N ILE A 669 -8.32 38.56 12.03
CA ILE A 669 -7.30 37.63 12.52
C ILE A 669 -7.46 37.40 14.01
N SER A 670 -7.71 38.46 14.77
CA SER A 670 -7.92 38.37 16.22
C SER A 670 -9.17 37.55 16.55
N GLU A 671 -10.29 37.77 15.84
CA GLU A 671 -11.52 36.99 15.98
C GLU A 671 -11.32 35.51 15.59
N ASP A 672 -10.61 35.24 14.48
CA ASP A 672 -10.37 33.87 14.02
C ASP A 672 -9.40 33.11 14.95
N LEU A 673 -8.43 33.78 15.57
CA LEU A 673 -7.56 33.20 16.60
C LEU A 673 -8.35 32.87 17.88
N GLU A 674 -9.21 33.78 18.35
CA GLU A 674 -10.09 33.51 19.48
C GLU A 674 -11.05 32.35 19.18
N TRP A 675 -11.62 32.33 17.97
CA TRP A 675 -12.45 31.23 17.50
C TRP A 675 -11.70 29.89 17.46
N LEU A 676 -10.42 29.89 17.06
CA LEU A 676 -9.58 28.70 17.10
C LEU A 676 -9.45 28.15 18.53
N ASP A 677 -9.25 29.02 19.51
CA ASP A 677 -9.04 28.64 20.92
C ASP A 677 -10.30 28.13 21.61
N TYR A 678 -11.48 28.66 21.28
CA TYR A 678 -12.70 28.41 22.07
C TYR A 678 -13.86 27.75 21.32
N ASP A 679 -13.97 27.92 20.00
CA ASP A 679 -15.17 27.55 19.23
C ASP A 679 -14.89 26.55 18.10
N SER A 680 -13.62 26.17 17.89
CA SER A 680 -13.23 25.36 16.74
C SER A 680 -13.53 23.87 16.89
N ASP A 681 -13.86 23.39 18.09
CA ASP A 681 -13.96 21.97 18.48
C ASP A 681 -14.95 21.13 17.64
N ASP A 682 -16.05 21.74 17.18
CA ASP A 682 -17.07 21.08 16.34
C ASP A 682 -17.06 21.57 14.88
N ALA A 683 -16.09 22.40 14.50
CA ALA A 683 -16.05 23.03 13.19
C ALA A 683 -15.86 22.00 12.06
N THR A 684 -16.65 22.12 10.99
CA THR A 684 -16.48 21.26 9.82
C THR A 684 -15.30 21.73 8.95
N ILE A 685 -14.75 20.83 8.14
CA ILE A 685 -13.71 21.16 7.15
C ILE A 685 -14.17 22.31 6.22
N LYS A 686 -15.47 22.40 5.94
CA LYS A 686 -16.04 23.45 5.10
C LYS A 686 -15.98 24.82 5.80
N ASP A 687 -16.28 24.85 7.09
CA ASP A 687 -16.24 26.09 7.89
C ASP A 687 -14.81 26.63 7.98
N ILE A 688 -13.85 25.75 8.25
CA ILE A 688 -12.42 26.09 8.33
C ILE A 688 -11.92 26.62 6.97
N LYS A 689 -12.26 25.95 5.87
CA LYS A 689 -11.89 26.41 4.52
C LYS A 689 -12.44 27.80 4.21
N LYS A 690 -13.67 28.09 4.62
CA LYS A 690 -14.30 29.41 4.41
C LYS A 690 -13.52 30.52 5.13
N LYS A 691 -13.07 30.28 6.37
CA LYS A 691 -12.20 31.21 7.11
C LYS A 691 -10.85 31.40 6.40
N ILE A 692 -10.20 30.30 6.01
CA ILE A 692 -8.94 30.33 5.23
C ILE A 692 -9.08 31.18 3.95
N GLU A 693 -10.10 30.91 3.14
CA GLU A 693 -10.34 31.66 1.89
C GLU A 693 -10.58 33.13 2.17
N SER A 694 -11.31 33.45 3.24
CA SER A 694 -11.60 34.82 3.60
C SER A 694 -10.34 35.61 3.98
N ILE A 695 -9.45 35.02 4.79
CA ILE A 695 -8.17 35.65 5.17
C ILE A 695 -7.24 35.77 3.95
N LYS A 696 -7.12 34.71 3.14
CA LYS A 696 -6.29 34.74 1.91
C LYS A 696 -6.73 35.83 0.94
N ASN A 697 -8.03 36.06 0.79
CA ASN A 697 -8.55 37.08 -0.14
C ASN A 697 -8.15 38.50 0.27
N GLU A 698 -8.25 38.84 1.55
CA GLU A 698 -7.85 40.15 2.08
C GLU A 698 -6.32 40.32 2.07
N TYR A 699 -5.59 39.30 2.51
CA TYR A 699 -4.12 39.27 2.43
C TYR A 699 -3.61 39.52 1.01
N ASN A 700 -4.14 38.81 0.01
CA ASN A 700 -3.72 38.95 -1.38
C ASN A 700 -4.00 40.35 -1.96
N GLN A 701 -4.99 41.08 -1.43
CA GLN A 701 -5.24 42.47 -1.85
C GLN A 701 -4.14 43.40 -1.34
N ILE A 702 -3.75 43.23 -0.08
CA ILE A 702 -2.66 44.00 0.54
C ILE A 702 -1.33 43.64 -0.13
N GLU A 703 -1.00 42.36 -0.28
CA GLU A 703 0.23 41.89 -0.93
C GLU A 703 0.39 42.47 -2.34
N LYS A 704 -0.66 42.39 -3.17
CA LYS A 704 -0.65 43.01 -4.50
C LYS A 704 -0.52 44.54 -4.45
N PHE A 705 -1.11 45.20 -3.46
CA PHE A 705 -0.93 46.63 -3.29
C PHE A 705 0.54 46.95 -2.98
N MET A 706 1.15 46.20 -2.08
CA MET A 706 2.54 46.35 -1.65
C MET A 706 3.54 46.09 -2.79
N GLU A 707 3.36 45.02 -3.56
CA GLU A 707 4.21 44.71 -4.73
C GLU A 707 4.23 45.84 -5.78
N ASN A 708 3.13 46.58 -5.86
CA ASN A 708 2.95 47.64 -6.84
C ASN A 708 3.18 49.05 -6.27
N LEU A 709 3.79 49.16 -5.08
CA LEU A 709 4.08 50.46 -4.44
C LEU A 709 4.97 51.37 -5.29
N ASN A 710 5.83 50.84 -6.13
CA ASN A 710 6.72 51.64 -6.98
C ASN A 710 6.12 52.00 -8.34
N ILE A 711 4.87 51.60 -8.62
CA ILE A 711 4.20 51.95 -9.87
C ILE A 711 3.88 53.45 -9.88
N PRO A 712 4.24 54.19 -10.96
CA PRO A 712 3.84 55.58 -11.11
C PRO A 712 2.31 55.70 -11.15
N LEU A 713 1.76 56.53 -10.27
CA LEU A 713 0.33 56.89 -10.20
C LEU A 713 0.16 58.40 -10.43
N ASP A 714 1.04 58.96 -11.26
CA ASP A 714 1.01 60.37 -11.64
C ASP A 714 0.11 60.60 -12.86
N SER A 715 -0.02 61.86 -13.22
CA SER A 715 -0.84 62.28 -14.37
C SER A 715 -0.40 61.61 -15.68
N GLU A 716 0.90 61.38 -15.87
CA GLU A 716 1.44 60.75 -17.08
C GLU A 716 1.04 59.27 -17.15
N ALA A 717 1.16 58.55 -16.04
CA ALA A 717 0.77 57.14 -15.94
C ALA A 717 -0.73 56.93 -16.20
N PHE A 718 -1.60 57.79 -15.68
CA PHE A 718 -3.03 57.72 -15.96
C PHE A 718 -3.37 58.15 -17.39
N GLN A 719 -2.61 59.08 -17.98
CA GLN A 719 -2.75 59.44 -19.40
C GLN A 719 -2.36 58.27 -20.32
N ILE A 720 -1.28 57.55 -20.00
CA ILE A 720 -0.87 56.34 -20.72
C ILE A 720 -1.95 55.26 -20.58
N LEU A 721 -2.42 54.98 -19.36
CA LEU A 721 -3.47 54.00 -19.11
C LEU A 721 -4.77 54.35 -19.86
N HIS A 722 -5.17 55.62 -19.87
CA HIS A 722 -6.32 56.07 -20.66
C HIS A 722 -6.11 55.85 -22.16
N LYS A 723 -4.91 56.13 -22.69
CA LYS A 723 -4.58 55.83 -24.10
C LYS A 723 -4.69 54.34 -24.39
N GLU A 724 -4.16 53.48 -23.53
CA GLU A 724 -4.27 52.01 -23.66
C GLU A 724 -5.74 51.56 -23.66
N GLY A 725 -6.56 52.12 -22.77
CA GLY A 725 -7.99 51.84 -22.75
C GLY A 725 -8.72 52.31 -24.01
N VAL A 726 -8.41 53.51 -24.51
CA VAL A 726 -8.96 54.01 -25.78
C VAL A 726 -8.54 53.12 -26.94
N VAL A 727 -7.29 52.64 -26.96
CA VAL A 727 -6.83 51.69 -27.98
C VAL A 727 -7.62 50.39 -27.89
N ALA A 728 -7.79 49.80 -26.70
CA ALA A 728 -8.56 48.57 -26.52
C ALA A 728 -10.03 48.73 -26.96
N LEU A 729 -10.67 49.85 -26.60
CA LEU A 729 -12.06 50.15 -26.95
C LEU A 729 -12.24 50.41 -28.45
N ASN A 730 -11.35 51.20 -29.06
CA ASN A 730 -11.35 51.39 -30.51
C ASN A 730 -11.11 50.07 -31.23
N SER A 731 -10.22 49.22 -30.71
CA SER A 731 -9.89 47.94 -31.33
C SER A 731 -11.06 46.96 -31.37
N ILE A 732 -11.94 46.96 -30.36
CA ILE A 732 -13.18 46.16 -30.39
C ILE A 732 -14.25 46.83 -31.28
N GLN A 733 -14.33 48.16 -31.30
CA GLN A 733 -15.27 48.90 -32.14
C GLN A 733 -14.95 48.75 -33.64
N ASP A 734 -13.67 48.88 -34.02
CA ASP A 734 -13.17 48.65 -35.37
C ASP A 734 -13.42 47.21 -35.82
N PHE A 735 -13.26 46.25 -34.90
CA PHE A 735 -13.59 44.85 -35.19
C PHE A 735 -15.09 44.67 -35.46
N ILE A 736 -15.97 45.28 -34.66
CA ILE A 736 -17.43 45.22 -34.87
C ILE A 736 -17.82 45.86 -36.21
N LEU A 737 -17.20 46.98 -36.59
CA LEU A 737 -17.41 47.63 -37.89
C LEU A 737 -16.97 46.74 -39.05
N THR A 738 -15.76 46.18 -38.97
CA THR A 738 -15.21 45.25 -39.97
C THR A 738 -16.08 44.00 -40.11
N MET A 739 -16.62 43.50 -38.99
CA MET A 739 -17.58 42.40 -38.98
C MET A 739 -18.88 42.77 -39.72
N GLY A 740 -19.39 43.99 -39.53
CA GLY A 740 -20.57 44.48 -40.26
C GLY A 740 -20.34 44.55 -41.78
N GLU A 741 -19.19 45.08 -42.20
CA GLU A 741 -18.82 45.17 -43.62
C GLU A 741 -18.63 43.78 -44.26
N THR A 742 -17.95 42.87 -43.58
CA THR A 742 -17.75 41.50 -44.06
C THR A 742 -19.07 40.72 -44.15
N ALA A 743 -19.97 40.90 -43.19
CA ALA A 743 -21.32 40.33 -43.25
C ALA A 743 -22.13 40.90 -44.42
N ALA A 744 -22.05 42.20 -44.69
CA ALA A 744 -22.72 42.83 -45.83
C ALA A 744 -22.16 42.34 -47.18
N GLY A 745 -20.83 42.20 -47.30
CA GLY A 745 -20.19 41.62 -48.49
C GLY A 745 -20.57 40.16 -48.72
N LEU A 746 -20.64 39.37 -47.65
CA LEU A 746 -21.06 37.98 -47.71
C LEU A 746 -22.54 37.86 -48.13
N LEU A 747 -23.42 38.69 -47.58
CA LEU A 747 -24.83 38.78 -47.99
C LEU A 747 -24.95 39.07 -49.49
N ARG A 748 -24.18 40.03 -50.01
CA ARG A 748 -24.14 40.34 -51.44
C ARG A 748 -23.73 39.13 -52.28
N ASN A 749 -22.67 38.42 -51.89
CA ASN A 749 -22.20 37.22 -52.60
C ASN A 749 -23.26 36.11 -52.64
N PHE A 750 -24.00 35.90 -51.57
CA PHE A 750 -25.12 34.94 -51.53
C PHE A 750 -26.28 35.39 -52.44
N THR A 751 -26.60 36.68 -52.42
CA THR A 751 -27.69 37.25 -53.23
C THR A 751 -27.37 37.16 -54.73
N GLU A 752 -26.13 37.43 -55.14
CA GLU A 752 -25.67 37.35 -56.53
C GLU A 752 -25.78 35.93 -57.12
N VAL A 753 -25.63 34.89 -56.30
CA VAL A 753 -25.79 33.49 -56.73
C VAL A 753 -27.21 32.92 -56.53
N GLY A 754 -28.17 33.76 -56.11
CA GLY A 754 -29.56 33.38 -55.88
C GLY A 754 -29.78 32.49 -54.66
N LEU A 755 -28.85 32.48 -53.70
CA LEU A 755 -28.99 31.75 -52.44
C LEU A 755 -29.55 32.66 -51.35
N ASP A 756 -30.52 32.14 -50.59
CA ASP A 756 -31.09 32.83 -49.42
C ASP A 756 -30.11 32.78 -48.24
N PHE A 757 -29.49 33.92 -47.95
CA PHE A 757 -28.50 34.07 -46.89
C PHE A 757 -29.05 33.72 -45.50
N GLU A 758 -30.27 34.16 -45.16
CA GLU A 758 -30.85 33.90 -43.83
C GLU A 758 -31.14 32.41 -43.64
N LYS A 759 -31.67 31.77 -44.68
CA LYS A 759 -31.97 30.34 -44.66
C LYS A 759 -30.73 29.48 -44.51
N GLU A 760 -29.64 29.82 -45.22
CA GLU A 760 -28.38 29.07 -45.12
C GLU A 760 -27.62 29.39 -43.81
N SER A 761 -27.64 30.64 -43.35
CA SER A 761 -27.04 31.03 -42.07
C SER A 761 -27.68 30.31 -40.88
N LYS A 762 -29.00 30.06 -40.90
CA LYS A 762 -29.71 29.29 -39.85
C LYS A 762 -29.29 27.81 -39.78
N LYS A 763 -28.69 27.26 -40.84
CA LYS A 763 -28.20 25.87 -40.86
C LYS A 763 -26.80 25.71 -40.29
N VAL A 764 -26.06 26.80 -40.12
CA VAL A 764 -24.71 26.79 -39.54
C VAL A 764 -24.82 26.68 -38.03
N LYS A 765 -24.25 25.61 -37.47
CA LYS A 765 -24.09 25.47 -36.01
C LYS A 765 -22.81 26.17 -35.56
N LEU A 766 -22.96 27.30 -34.89
CA LEU A 766 -21.84 28.03 -34.26
C LEU A 766 -21.67 27.61 -32.80
N ARG A 767 -20.46 27.77 -32.27
CA ARG A 767 -20.23 27.70 -30.82
C ARG A 767 -20.97 28.86 -30.14
N SER A 768 -21.65 28.60 -29.03
CA SER A 768 -22.26 29.66 -28.22
C SER A 768 -21.17 30.64 -27.76
N PRO A 769 -21.38 31.96 -27.87
CA PRO A 769 -20.42 32.92 -27.35
C PRO A 769 -20.26 32.71 -25.84
N ASP A 770 -19.03 32.79 -25.34
CA ASP A 770 -18.71 32.64 -23.91
C ASP A 770 -19.26 33.82 -23.08
N TYR A 771 -19.75 34.88 -23.73
CA TYR A 771 -20.36 36.06 -23.12
C TYR A 771 -21.71 36.37 -23.76
N SER A 772 -22.71 36.67 -22.94
CA SER A 772 -24.02 37.13 -23.39
C SER A 772 -23.99 38.59 -23.87
N GLN A 773 -24.97 38.99 -24.66
CA GLN A 773 -25.11 40.37 -25.12
C GLN A 773 -25.22 41.36 -23.94
N GLN A 774 -25.94 40.98 -22.89
CA GLN A 774 -26.08 41.77 -21.67
C GLN A 774 -24.73 41.97 -20.97
N GLU A 775 -23.91 40.92 -20.85
CA GLU A 775 -22.57 41.03 -20.23
C GLU A 775 -21.61 41.91 -21.04
N ILE A 776 -21.73 41.93 -22.36
CA ILE A 776 -20.93 42.81 -23.24
C ILE A 776 -21.37 44.27 -23.08
N GLU A 777 -22.68 44.52 -23.04
CA GLU A 777 -23.24 45.86 -22.83
C GLU A 777 -22.89 46.42 -21.44
N ASP A 778 -22.99 45.59 -20.40
CA ASP A 778 -22.67 45.98 -19.03
C ASP A 778 -21.16 46.24 -18.87
N ASN A 779 -20.31 45.38 -19.44
CA ASN A 779 -18.86 45.63 -19.48
C ASN A 779 -18.51 46.94 -20.20
N SER A 780 -19.19 47.24 -21.30
CA SER A 780 -18.96 48.47 -22.08
C SER A 780 -19.37 49.73 -21.29
N LYS A 781 -20.51 49.69 -20.59
CA LYS A 781 -20.95 50.80 -19.72
C LYS A 781 -19.98 51.03 -18.57
N GLU A 782 -19.56 49.97 -17.89
CA GLU A 782 -18.61 50.04 -16.79
C GLU A 782 -17.23 50.52 -17.26
N PHE A 783 -16.76 50.08 -18.43
CA PHE A 783 -15.53 50.54 -19.05
C PHE A 783 -15.56 52.06 -19.24
N VAL A 784 -16.60 52.59 -19.88
CA VAL A 784 -16.74 54.03 -20.12
C VAL A 784 -16.77 54.80 -18.81
N GLN A 785 -17.47 54.30 -17.78
CA GLN A 785 -17.51 54.95 -16.46
C GLN A 785 -16.12 55.02 -15.81
N ILE A 786 -15.36 53.93 -15.82
CA ILE A 786 -14.02 53.86 -15.22
C ILE A 786 -13.04 54.75 -15.99
N PHE A 787 -13.05 54.70 -17.32
CA PHE A 787 -12.12 55.48 -18.14
C PHE A 787 -12.46 56.97 -18.17
N ASN A 788 -13.73 57.37 -17.99
CA ASN A 788 -14.08 58.76 -17.73
C ASN A 788 -13.51 59.26 -16.40
N LYS A 789 -13.57 58.45 -15.34
CA LYS A 789 -12.93 58.79 -14.06
C LYS A 789 -11.41 58.93 -14.21
N ILE A 790 -10.75 58.03 -14.96
CA ILE A 790 -9.31 58.15 -15.26
C ILE A 790 -9.01 59.42 -16.04
N LYS A 791 -9.86 59.75 -17.02
CA LYS A 791 -9.73 60.97 -17.81
C LYS A 791 -9.76 62.23 -16.94
N GLU A 792 -10.71 62.30 -16.01
CA GLU A 792 -10.81 63.40 -15.06
C GLU A 792 -9.57 63.55 -14.17
N LEU A 793 -8.88 62.45 -13.85
CA LEU A 793 -7.68 62.49 -12.99
C LEU A 793 -6.51 63.21 -13.63
N TYR A 794 -6.19 62.93 -14.90
CA TYR A 794 -5.06 63.60 -15.56
C TYR A 794 -5.45 64.96 -16.18
N GLU A 795 -6.74 65.22 -16.42
CA GLU A 795 -7.21 66.52 -16.90
C GLU A 795 -7.35 67.56 -15.78
N ASN A 796 -7.50 67.12 -14.53
CA ASN A 796 -7.63 68.00 -13.37
C ASN A 796 -6.65 67.62 -12.24
N PRO A 797 -5.48 68.28 -12.18
CA PRO A 797 -4.46 68.00 -11.16
C PRO A 797 -4.97 68.06 -9.72
N LYS A 798 -5.98 68.91 -9.43
CA LYS A 798 -6.56 69.03 -8.09
C LYS A 798 -7.34 67.79 -7.65
N ILE A 799 -7.93 67.05 -8.59
CA ILE A 799 -8.66 65.81 -8.29
C ILE A 799 -7.66 64.69 -8.01
N LEU A 800 -6.58 64.62 -8.80
CA LEU A 800 -5.49 63.67 -8.60
C LEU A 800 -4.81 63.87 -7.23
N GLU A 801 -4.49 65.12 -6.87
CA GLU A 801 -3.89 65.47 -5.58
C GLU A 801 -4.83 65.26 -4.37
N SER A 802 -6.16 65.27 -4.60
CA SER A 802 -7.16 65.05 -3.54
C SER A 802 -7.39 63.58 -3.19
N LYS A 803 -6.91 62.65 -4.02
CA LYS A 803 -7.12 61.22 -3.84
C LYS A 803 -5.94 60.57 -3.14
N SER A 804 -6.25 59.63 -2.27
CA SER A 804 -5.23 58.78 -1.66
C SER A 804 -4.57 57.90 -2.73
N ARG A 805 -3.30 57.53 -2.50
CA ARG A 805 -2.58 56.55 -3.35
C ARG A 805 -3.37 55.24 -3.47
N GLU A 806 -4.09 54.86 -2.42
CA GLU A 806 -4.97 53.69 -2.36
C GLU A 806 -6.13 53.77 -3.36
N GLU A 807 -6.87 54.88 -3.36
CA GLU A 807 -7.95 55.11 -4.34
C GLU A 807 -7.43 55.13 -5.78
N LEU A 808 -6.26 55.75 -6.00
CA LEU A 808 -5.62 55.81 -7.32
C LEU A 808 -5.18 54.43 -7.80
N PHE A 809 -4.61 53.62 -6.90
CA PHE A 809 -4.22 52.25 -7.22
C PHE A 809 -5.42 51.37 -7.53
N LYS A 810 -6.48 51.45 -6.72
CA LYS A 810 -7.73 50.70 -6.96
C LYS A 810 -8.32 51.04 -8.32
N LEU A 811 -8.42 52.32 -8.67
CA LEU A 811 -8.95 52.75 -9.95
C LEU A 811 -8.07 52.29 -11.12
N ARG A 812 -6.74 52.32 -10.97
CA ARG A 812 -5.79 51.78 -11.96
C ARG A 812 -6.01 50.28 -12.17
N THR A 813 -6.11 49.50 -11.10
CA THR A 813 -6.29 48.04 -11.17
C THR A 813 -7.63 47.68 -11.80
N GLU A 814 -8.72 48.37 -11.41
CA GLU A 814 -10.04 48.19 -12.03
C GLU A 814 -9.98 48.46 -13.54
N ALA A 815 -9.28 49.52 -13.96
CA ALA A 815 -9.15 49.86 -15.37
C ALA A 815 -8.33 48.85 -16.17
N LEU A 816 -7.23 48.33 -15.63
CA LEU A 816 -6.45 47.26 -16.26
C LEU A 816 -7.28 45.98 -16.43
N GLN A 817 -8.04 45.58 -15.41
CA GLN A 817 -8.96 44.45 -15.50
C GLN A 817 -10.04 44.66 -16.57
N LYS A 818 -10.52 45.90 -16.74
CA LYS A 818 -11.47 46.23 -17.81
C LYS A 818 -10.84 46.17 -19.19
N ILE A 819 -9.59 46.60 -19.36
CA ILE A 819 -8.85 46.43 -20.62
C ILE A 819 -8.74 44.94 -20.95
N GLU A 820 -8.22 44.14 -20.03
CA GLU A 820 -8.02 42.70 -20.24
C GLU A 820 -9.34 41.98 -20.58
N LYS A 821 -10.41 42.26 -19.83
CA LYS A 821 -11.73 41.68 -20.09
C LYS A 821 -12.27 42.09 -21.47
N THR A 822 -12.04 43.33 -21.89
CA THR A 822 -12.47 43.83 -23.21
C THR A 822 -11.70 43.16 -24.35
N GLU A 823 -10.39 42.94 -24.18
CA GLU A 823 -9.59 42.18 -25.15
C GLU A 823 -10.03 40.71 -25.24
N LEU A 824 -10.35 40.09 -24.11
CA LEU A 824 -10.85 38.72 -24.07
C LEU A 824 -12.20 38.57 -24.77
N ILE A 825 -13.13 39.51 -24.55
CA ILE A 825 -14.41 39.58 -25.27
C ILE A 825 -14.17 39.69 -26.78
N LYS A 826 -13.29 40.61 -27.21
CA LYS A 826 -12.94 40.78 -28.62
C LYS A 826 -12.38 39.49 -29.23
N LYS A 827 -11.45 38.81 -28.55
CA LYS A 827 -10.87 37.54 -29.02
C LYS A 827 -11.92 36.44 -29.19
N ASN A 828 -12.88 36.36 -28.27
CA ASN A 828 -13.98 35.41 -28.37
C ASN A 828 -14.92 35.73 -29.54
N LEU A 829 -15.30 37.01 -29.73
CA LEU A 829 -16.11 37.43 -30.88
C LEU A 829 -15.40 37.16 -32.22
N GLN A 830 -14.09 37.45 -32.29
CA GLN A 830 -13.26 37.14 -33.46
C GLN A 830 -13.24 35.65 -33.81
N SER A 831 -13.14 34.78 -32.81
CA SER A 831 -13.16 33.34 -33.01
C SER A 831 -14.50 32.85 -33.58
N VAL A 832 -15.62 33.34 -33.01
CA VAL A 832 -16.98 32.99 -33.45
C VAL A 832 -17.23 33.49 -34.88
N GLU A 833 -16.86 34.72 -35.19
CA GLU A 833 -17.06 35.31 -36.52
C GLU A 833 -16.18 34.62 -37.58
N SER A 834 -14.93 34.32 -37.25
CA SER A 834 -14.04 33.57 -38.15
C SER A 834 -14.61 32.18 -38.49
N GLN A 835 -15.24 31.51 -37.52
CA GLN A 835 -15.93 30.25 -37.77
C GLN A 835 -17.15 30.44 -38.69
N ARG A 836 -17.95 31.48 -38.43
CA ARG A 836 -19.12 31.82 -39.26
C ARG A 836 -18.73 32.08 -40.71
N LEU A 837 -17.72 32.91 -40.95
CA LEU A 837 -17.22 33.22 -42.29
C LEU A 837 -16.69 31.98 -43.00
N ARG A 838 -15.96 31.09 -42.32
CA ARG A 838 -15.48 29.82 -42.91
C ARG A 838 -16.63 28.93 -43.37
N GLU A 839 -17.64 28.73 -42.52
CA GLU A 839 -18.78 27.87 -42.84
C GLU A 839 -19.60 28.44 -44.00
N MET A 840 -19.85 29.75 -43.98
CA MET A 840 -20.64 30.42 -45.03
C MET A 840 -19.92 30.47 -46.37
N ASN A 841 -18.63 30.78 -46.38
CA ASN A 841 -17.82 30.67 -47.59
C ASN A 841 -17.73 29.22 -48.09
N GLY A 842 -17.70 28.23 -47.17
CA GLY A 842 -17.80 26.82 -47.52
C GLY A 842 -19.10 26.46 -48.23
N ILE A 843 -20.24 27.05 -47.85
CA ILE A 843 -21.51 26.89 -48.56
C ILE A 843 -21.42 27.45 -49.99
N LEU A 844 -20.92 28.68 -50.16
CA LEU A 844 -20.73 29.28 -51.48
C LEU A 844 -19.81 28.43 -52.36
N GLN A 845 -18.67 27.98 -51.84
CA GLN A 845 -17.74 27.12 -52.59
C GLN A 845 -18.37 25.78 -52.99
N ARG A 846 -19.16 25.17 -52.10
CA ARG A 846 -19.91 23.94 -52.42
C ARG A 846 -20.94 24.18 -53.50
N PHE A 847 -21.65 25.32 -53.45
CA PHE A 847 -22.60 25.72 -54.49
C PHE A 847 -21.92 25.89 -55.84
N PHE A 848 -20.83 26.65 -55.92
CA PHE A 848 -20.06 26.83 -57.16
C PHE A 848 -19.50 25.50 -57.69
N ARG A 849 -19.01 24.61 -56.81
CA ARG A 849 -18.55 23.27 -57.22
C ARG A 849 -19.70 22.41 -57.76
N ALA A 850 -20.88 22.46 -57.15
CA ALA A 850 -22.06 21.76 -57.65
C ALA A 850 -22.50 22.28 -59.02
N GLN A 851 -22.49 23.59 -59.22
CA GLN A 851 -22.81 24.23 -60.50
C GLN A 851 -21.79 23.84 -61.58
N ARG A 852 -20.49 23.85 -61.27
CA ARG A 852 -19.43 23.37 -62.19
C ARG A 852 -19.57 21.89 -62.52
N ARG A 853 -19.92 21.04 -61.56
CA ARG A 853 -20.18 19.61 -61.79
C ARG A 853 -21.42 19.37 -62.63
N ALA A 854 -22.48 20.15 -62.43
CA ALA A 854 -23.69 20.10 -63.25
C ALA A 854 -23.40 20.54 -64.69
N ALA A 855 -22.64 21.63 -64.87
CA ALA A 855 -22.18 22.08 -66.18
C ALA A 855 -21.28 21.05 -66.87
N ALA A 856 -20.34 20.43 -66.14
CA ALA A 856 -19.48 19.37 -66.69
C ALA A 856 -20.27 18.11 -67.06
N LYS A 857 -21.28 17.71 -66.26
CA LYS A 857 -22.20 16.62 -66.60
C LYS A 857 -23.08 16.95 -67.80
N ALA A 858 -23.56 18.19 -67.92
CA ALA A 858 -24.33 18.63 -69.08
C ALA A 858 -23.45 18.64 -70.34
N ALA A 859 -22.20 19.09 -70.23
CA ALA A 859 -21.23 19.05 -71.33
C ALA A 859 -20.87 17.61 -71.73
N SER A 860 -20.67 16.70 -70.76
CA SER A 860 -20.42 15.28 -71.07
C SER A 860 -21.64 14.59 -71.67
N LYS A 861 -22.85 14.95 -71.22
CA LYS A 861 -24.11 14.42 -71.76
C LYS A 861 -24.36 14.92 -73.18
N ALA A 862 -24.13 16.20 -73.44
CA ALA A 862 -24.20 16.77 -74.79
C ALA A 862 -23.14 16.15 -75.73
N LYS A 863 -21.95 15.83 -75.20
CA LYS A 863 -20.91 15.13 -75.96
C LYS A 863 -21.30 13.67 -76.28
N ALA A 864 -21.90 12.96 -75.32
CA ALA A 864 -22.41 11.61 -75.52
C ALA A 864 -23.65 11.54 -76.45
N GLU A 865 -24.52 12.55 -76.41
CA GLU A 865 -25.67 12.68 -77.33
C GLU A 865 -25.18 12.99 -78.77
N ALA A 866 -24.15 13.84 -78.93
CA ALA A 866 -23.53 14.11 -80.23
C ALA A 866 -22.77 12.90 -80.81
N GLU A 867 -22.12 12.09 -79.96
CA GLU A 867 -21.46 10.85 -80.37
C GLU A 867 -22.49 9.76 -80.74
N ALA A 868 -23.65 9.71 -80.07
CA ALA A 868 -24.74 8.79 -80.40
C ALA A 868 -25.45 9.12 -81.73
N GLU A 869 -25.69 10.41 -82.02
CA GLU A 869 -26.27 10.87 -83.31
C GLU A 869 -25.33 10.63 -84.50
N GLN A 870 -24.01 10.56 -84.29
CA GLN A 870 -23.06 10.20 -85.34
C GLN A 870 -23.03 8.69 -85.63
N THR A 871 -23.33 7.82 -84.67
CA THR A 871 -23.39 6.37 -84.91
C THR A 871 -24.63 5.89 -85.66
N GLU A 872 -25.79 6.55 -85.53
CA GLU A 872 -27.02 6.14 -86.25
C GLU A 872 -27.09 6.60 -87.71
N ALA A 873 -26.24 7.54 -88.14
CA ALA A 873 -26.19 8.01 -89.53
C ALA A 873 -25.26 7.18 -90.44
N THR A 874 -24.52 6.22 -89.88
CA THR A 874 -23.49 5.44 -90.62
C THR A 874 -23.90 4.01 -91.00
N GLU A 875 -25.17 3.63 -90.83
CA GLU A 875 -25.71 2.32 -91.26
C GLU A 875 -26.62 2.38 -92.51
N THR A 876 -26.62 3.50 -93.24
CA THR A 876 -27.01 3.51 -94.66
C THR A 876 -25.81 3.90 -95.51
N THR A 877 -25.47 3.01 -96.45
CA THR A 877 -24.41 3.12 -97.47
C THR A 877 -22.98 2.86 -96.99
N GLU A 878 -22.61 1.57 -96.95
CA GLU A 878 -21.28 1.14 -97.38
C GLU A 878 -20.97 1.78 -98.75
N VAL A 879 -19.75 2.32 -98.91
CA VAL A 879 -18.82 1.98 -99.99
C VAL A 879 -17.51 2.77 -99.78
N GLU A 880 -16.42 2.00 -99.80
CA GLU A 880 -15.04 2.35 -100.17
C GLU A 880 -13.98 2.67 -99.09
N THR A 881 -13.07 1.68 -99.00
CA THR A 881 -11.60 1.74 -98.79
C THR A 881 -11.11 1.92 -97.35
N ALA A 882 -10.55 0.89 -96.68
CA ALA A 882 -9.28 0.17 -96.94
C ALA A 882 -8.09 1.17 -96.96
N THR A 883 -7.06 1.08 -96.14
CA THR A 883 -6.28 -0.09 -95.71
C THR A 883 -5.39 0.33 -94.53
N GLU A 884 -5.15 -0.61 -93.59
CA GLU A 884 -3.84 -0.92 -92.95
C GLU A 884 -3.04 0.23 -92.28
N THR A 885 -2.55 0.17 -91.05
CA THR A 885 -2.14 -0.98 -90.22
C THR A 885 -1.68 -0.44 -88.86
N ASN A 886 -1.99 -1.19 -87.80
CA ASN A 886 -1.08 -1.65 -86.73
C ASN A 886 -0.16 -0.65 -86.02
N ASN A 887 0.09 -0.72 -84.72
CA ASN A 887 -0.42 -1.46 -83.56
C ASN A 887 0.56 -1.05 -82.43
N VAL A 888 0.20 -1.32 -81.16
CA VAL A 888 1.15 -1.47 -80.02
C VAL A 888 1.76 -0.16 -79.52
N GLU A 889 2.04 0.10 -78.25
CA GLU A 889 1.70 -0.36 -76.88
C GLU A 889 2.19 0.82 -75.98
N GLU A 890 1.84 0.79 -74.69
CA GLU A 890 2.58 1.34 -73.54
C GLU A 890 3.35 2.69 -73.61
N GLU A 891 3.05 3.53 -72.61
CA GLU A 891 3.92 4.43 -71.82
C GLU A 891 3.16 5.76 -71.60
N SER A 892 2.60 6.12 -70.44
CA SER A 892 3.11 6.15 -69.07
C SER A 892 4.54 6.64 -68.94
N THR A 893 4.67 7.75 -68.21
CA THR A 893 5.89 8.47 -67.80
C THR A 893 6.39 9.53 -68.78
N ILE A 894 5.90 10.75 -68.59
CA ILE A 894 6.53 11.97 -69.07
C ILE A 894 7.47 12.42 -67.95
N SER A 895 8.77 12.23 -68.20
CA SER A 895 9.92 12.78 -67.50
C SER A 895 10.25 14.18 -68.00
N GLU A 896 11.00 14.89 -67.15
CA GLU A 896 12.05 15.88 -67.48
C GLU A 896 11.59 17.15 -68.22
N GLU A 897 12.06 18.35 -67.91
CA GLU A 897 13.18 18.91 -67.15
C GLU A 897 12.88 20.43 -67.20
N SER A 898 13.33 21.33 -66.33
CA SER A 898 14.55 21.43 -65.53
C SER A 898 14.29 22.62 -64.58
N GLU A 899 14.44 22.43 -63.27
CA GLU A 899 15.64 22.77 -62.46
C GLU A 899 15.76 24.26 -62.13
N ALA A 900 16.24 24.69 -60.96
CA ALA A 900 16.60 24.10 -59.67
C ALA A 900 16.88 25.32 -58.76
N GLU A 901 16.31 25.43 -57.56
CA GLU A 901 16.92 25.10 -56.26
C GLU A 901 18.13 25.97 -55.82
N PRO A 902 18.24 26.31 -54.52
CA PRO A 902 18.91 25.38 -53.61
C PRO A 902 18.19 25.11 -52.28
N THR A 903 18.11 23.81 -51.95
CA THR A 903 18.52 23.15 -50.71
C THR A 903 18.50 23.90 -49.36
N SER A 904 17.67 23.42 -48.43
CA SER A 904 17.92 23.48 -46.97
C SER A 904 18.67 22.22 -46.53
N THR A 905 19.95 22.35 -46.19
CA THR A 905 20.73 21.27 -45.57
C THR A 905 20.51 21.26 -44.05
N LYS A 906 20.37 20.04 -43.50
CA LYS A 906 20.49 19.72 -42.08
C LYS A 906 21.76 20.34 -41.49
N GLN A 907 21.64 20.94 -40.31
CA GLN A 907 22.70 20.95 -39.32
C GLN A 907 22.13 20.54 -37.97
N ALA A 908 22.69 19.46 -37.44
CA ALA A 908 22.66 19.10 -36.04
C ALA A 908 23.45 20.15 -35.25
N LEU A 909 23.01 20.44 -34.03
CA LEU A 909 23.86 21.00 -32.99
C LEU A 909 23.60 20.22 -31.70
N GLU A 910 24.65 19.51 -31.31
CA GLU A 910 24.91 18.95 -30.00
C GLU A 910 25.18 20.03 -28.95
N HIS A 911 25.12 19.57 -27.69
CA HIS A 911 25.89 19.99 -26.52
C HIS A 911 25.47 21.23 -25.71
N ASP A 912 24.94 20.92 -24.52
CA ASP A 912 25.58 21.10 -23.21
C ASP A 912 26.00 22.49 -22.68
N GLU A 913 25.85 22.56 -21.35
CA GLU A 913 26.50 23.43 -20.36
C GLU A 913 26.03 24.89 -20.24
N LEU A 914 25.15 25.13 -19.25
CA LEU A 914 25.50 25.79 -17.98
C LEU A 914 24.35 25.72 -16.96
#